data_AF-A0A426QFX3-F1
#
_entry.id   AF-A0A426QFX3-F1
#
_cell.length_a   1.000
_cell.length_b   1.000
_cell.length_c   1.000
_cell.angle_alpha   90.00
_cell.angle_beta   90.00
_cell.angle_gamma   90.00
#
_symmetry.space_group_name_H-M   'P 1'
#
loop_
_entity.id
_entity.type
_entity.pdbx_description
1 polymer ?
#
loop_
_entity_poly.entity_id
_entity_poly.type
_entity_poly.pdbx_seq_one_letter_code
_entity_poly.pdbx_strand_id
1 'polypeptide(L)'
;MIGRLETALRRLRRSLSRSLWLSRLLRLPVSEGSPNRPGLIMIQIDGLSQPQLEQALQRGELPFLRRLIRREDYQVHAHYSGLPSTTPAVQAELFYGVRAAVPAFSFRERNSGRIVRMYEPEAAARIEDRYRDAGDEPLLRGGSAYLDNFSGGAEETHFCPSSMGWGPALRGANPLVLVAFVLSHLYSLMRIAALLALESGLALTDFVRGQARGQDFIKELKFIPTRVAISILLRELCVIGGKLDISRGLPIIHLNFLGYDEQAHRRGPDSLFAHWTLKGIDDAVARLWRAANRSVWRHYDVWIYSDHGQVGVRPYHELQGHDLEQSVRTALAQLAVHPAVTGNRDLPGVQTQRVRLLGGRNIQRLFSVLGINGGEPDQDQDQDDAMIAALGPVAHVYLPARLKVRERELLARDLARNHGIPVVLSCRAAGRLRAWTDTGGFDLPQEVPALFGARHPFIDSLGDDLLRLCEHPDAGDLVLLGWHAGSSPLSFANEAGAHAGLHPEETHGFALLPPDTALPRSDHTYLRPGDLRDAALRQLGRVATRTGAARRRPAAARSARLRVMSYNVHSCIGMDGRIDVERIARIIARARPDVVALQELDVGRQRTAGMDQAHLIARYLEMEFHFHPALHSREETLRGRDS
;
A
#
# COMPACT_ATOMS: atom_id res chain seq x y z
N MET A 1 16.80 -6.28 42.70
CA MET A 1 17.98 -5.61 42.11
C MET A 1 18.07 -5.79 40.59
N ILE A 2 17.81 -6.99 40.04
CA ILE A 2 17.91 -7.28 38.59
C ILE A 2 16.98 -6.38 37.74
N GLY A 3 15.71 -6.23 38.11
CA GLY A 3 14.76 -5.37 37.36
C GLY A 3 15.15 -3.88 37.32
N ARG A 4 15.80 -3.35 38.38
CA ARG A 4 16.31 -1.97 38.40
C ARG A 4 17.54 -1.82 37.50
N LEU A 5 18.42 -2.81 37.49
CA LEU A 5 19.61 -2.85 36.64
C LEU A 5 19.21 -2.96 35.15
N GLU A 6 18.22 -3.79 34.84
CA GLU A 6 17.68 -3.95 33.49
C GLU A 6 16.96 -2.67 33.02
N THR A 7 16.20 -2.03 33.91
CA THR A 7 15.56 -0.73 33.64
C THR A 7 16.61 0.37 33.42
N ALA A 8 17.70 0.37 34.18
CA ALA A 8 18.82 1.30 34.03
C ALA A 8 19.60 1.07 32.72
N LEU A 9 19.93 -0.17 32.39
CA LEU A 9 20.54 -0.57 31.11
C LEU A 9 19.65 -0.22 29.92
N ARG A 10 18.33 -0.40 30.06
CA ARG A 10 17.36 0.01 29.03
C ARG A 10 17.25 1.53 28.95
N ARG A 11 17.28 2.28 30.07
CA ARG A 11 17.35 3.76 30.08
C ARG A 11 18.63 4.28 29.42
N LEU A 12 19.78 3.65 29.66
CA LEU A 12 21.05 3.97 29.01
C LEU A 12 21.00 3.64 27.50
N ARG A 13 20.48 2.47 27.12
CA ARG A 13 20.27 2.09 25.72
C ARG A 13 19.23 2.98 25.02
N ARG A 14 18.30 3.58 25.78
CA ARG A 14 17.29 4.57 25.32
C ARG A 14 17.90 5.96 25.13
N SER A 15 18.75 6.45 26.03
CA SER A 15 19.46 7.71 25.84
C SER A 15 20.47 7.64 24.70
N LEU A 16 20.91 6.42 24.35
CA LEU A 16 21.74 6.10 23.18
C LEU A 16 20.92 5.63 21.96
N SER A 17 19.59 5.74 21.97
CA SER A 17 18.75 5.35 20.83
C SER A 17 19.04 6.27 19.65
N ARG A 18 19.62 5.71 18.58
CA ARG A 18 20.06 6.45 17.38
C ARG A 18 18.94 7.32 16.79
N SER A 19 17.73 6.79 16.67
CA SER A 19 16.57 7.54 16.14
C SER A 19 16.18 8.71 17.05
N LEU A 20 16.26 8.54 18.36
CA LEU A 20 15.96 9.61 19.32
C LEU A 20 17.05 10.70 19.27
N TRP A 21 18.32 10.30 19.19
CA TRP A 21 19.44 11.22 19.04
C TRP A 21 19.37 12.02 17.73
N LEU A 22 19.06 11.34 16.61
CA LEU A 22 18.88 11.99 15.31
C LEU A 22 17.66 12.92 15.29
N SER A 23 16.53 12.54 15.89
CA SER A 23 15.36 13.43 15.98
C SER A 23 15.69 14.73 16.70
N ARG A 24 16.48 14.66 17.79
CA ARG A 24 16.96 15.82 18.54
C ARG A 24 17.96 16.64 17.74
N LEU A 25 18.89 15.97 17.05
CA LEU A 25 19.90 16.62 16.23
C LEU A 25 19.29 17.37 15.04
N LEU A 26 18.26 16.79 14.42
CA LEU A 26 17.48 17.37 13.33
C LEU A 26 16.39 18.34 13.82
N ARG A 27 16.27 18.56 15.15
CA ARG A 27 15.27 19.41 15.80
C ARG A 27 13.82 19.12 15.35
N LEU A 28 13.53 17.84 15.11
CA LEU A 28 12.21 17.42 14.66
C LEU A 28 11.20 17.49 15.81
N PRO A 29 9.95 17.91 15.55
CA PRO A 29 8.92 17.92 16.56
C PRO A 29 8.64 16.49 17.04
N VAL A 30 8.49 16.34 18.36
CA VAL A 30 8.13 15.10 19.04
C VAL A 30 6.71 15.27 19.57
N SER A 31 5.85 14.26 19.35
CA SER A 31 4.51 14.27 19.89
C SER A 31 4.56 14.05 21.40
N GLU A 32 4.35 15.11 22.17
CA GLU A 32 4.22 15.02 23.63
C GLU A 32 2.83 14.49 24.01
N GLY A 33 2.75 13.64 25.04
CA GLY A 33 1.50 13.08 25.55
C GLY A 33 1.63 11.66 26.11
N SER A 34 0.48 11.08 26.50
CA SER A 34 0.42 9.71 27.04
C SER A 34 0.92 8.67 26.02
N PRO A 35 1.74 7.68 26.44
CA PRO A 35 2.15 6.55 25.60
C PRO A 35 0.97 5.75 25.03
N ASN A 36 -0.19 5.82 25.68
CA ASN A 36 -1.37 5.03 25.33
C ASN A 36 -2.17 5.56 24.16
N ARG A 37 -1.81 6.73 23.64
CA ARG A 37 -2.49 7.27 22.46
C ARG A 37 -2.32 6.28 21.30
N PRO A 38 -3.41 5.96 20.58
CA PRO A 38 -3.36 4.99 19.50
C PRO A 38 -2.54 5.55 18.34
N GLY A 39 -1.55 4.81 17.86
CA GLY A 39 -0.84 5.08 16.62
C GLY A 39 -1.17 4.03 15.58
N LEU A 40 -1.05 4.39 14.30
CA LEU A 40 -1.20 3.42 13.22
C LEU A 40 0.00 3.48 12.28
N ILE A 41 0.55 2.32 11.94
CA ILE A 41 1.55 2.16 10.88
C ILE A 41 0.92 1.31 9.79
N MET A 42 0.79 1.86 8.60
CA MET A 42 0.28 1.17 7.42
C MET A 42 1.46 0.89 6.49
N ILE A 43 1.70 -0.39 6.19
CA ILE A 43 2.77 -0.82 5.28
C ILE A 43 2.12 -1.44 4.07
N GLN A 44 2.25 -0.77 2.93
CA GLN A 44 1.80 -1.27 1.64
C GLN A 44 2.93 -2.10 0.99
N ILE A 45 2.61 -3.32 0.55
CA ILE A 45 3.45 -4.11 -0.35
C ILE A 45 2.84 -3.99 -1.74
N ASP A 46 3.46 -3.15 -2.56
CA ASP A 46 2.98 -2.79 -3.89
C ASP A 46 2.95 -4.01 -4.81
N GLY A 47 1.82 -4.24 -5.48
CA GLY A 47 1.64 -5.28 -6.51
C GLY A 47 1.56 -6.73 -6.03
N LEU A 48 1.63 -7.02 -4.73
CA LEU A 48 1.63 -8.40 -4.19
C LEU A 48 0.21 -8.97 -4.01
N SER A 49 -0.23 -9.81 -4.94
CA SER A 49 -1.52 -10.49 -4.84
C SER A 49 -1.59 -11.46 -3.64
N GLN A 50 -2.78 -11.68 -3.10
CA GLN A 50 -2.98 -12.65 -2.02
C GLN A 50 -2.53 -14.07 -2.40
N PRO A 51 -2.80 -14.60 -3.61
CA PRO A 51 -2.26 -15.90 -4.02
C PRO A 51 -0.72 -15.96 -3.97
N GLN A 52 -0.03 -14.91 -4.40
CA GLN A 52 1.43 -14.83 -4.37
C GLN A 52 1.97 -14.71 -2.92
N LEU A 53 1.27 -13.97 -2.05
CA LEU A 53 1.56 -13.95 -0.61
C LEU A 53 1.47 -15.36 -0.01
N GLU A 54 0.39 -16.08 -0.26
CA GLU A 54 0.16 -17.42 0.25
C GLU A 54 1.23 -18.40 -0.22
N GLN A 55 1.60 -18.32 -1.51
CA GLN A 55 2.69 -19.09 -2.09
C GLN A 55 4.04 -18.77 -1.42
N ALA A 56 4.36 -17.50 -1.20
CA ALA A 56 5.59 -17.07 -0.53
C ALA A 56 5.66 -17.52 0.94
N LEU A 57 4.52 -17.50 1.65
CA LEU A 57 4.40 -18.02 3.02
C LEU A 57 4.64 -19.54 3.08
N GLN A 58 4.09 -20.29 2.11
CA GLN A 58 4.27 -21.74 1.99
C GLN A 58 5.73 -22.10 1.68
N ARG A 59 6.39 -21.34 0.79
CA ARG A 59 7.82 -21.49 0.44
C ARG A 59 8.78 -21.03 1.54
N GLY A 60 8.28 -20.39 2.59
CA GLY A 60 9.11 -19.90 3.70
C GLY A 60 9.91 -18.65 3.37
N GLU A 61 9.48 -17.88 2.37
CA GLU A 61 10.14 -16.65 1.91
C GLU A 61 9.79 -15.43 2.78
N LEU A 62 8.71 -15.55 3.55
CA LEU A 62 8.17 -14.53 4.46
C LEU A 62 8.15 -15.02 5.93
N PRO A 63 9.30 -15.34 6.54
CA PRO A 63 9.36 -15.94 7.86
C PRO A 63 8.80 -15.03 8.97
N PHE A 64 8.94 -13.70 8.86
CA PHE A 64 8.40 -12.78 9.85
C PHE A 64 6.88 -12.62 9.73
N LEU A 65 6.33 -12.41 8.54
CA LEU A 65 4.88 -12.39 8.35
C LEU A 65 4.23 -13.72 8.79
N ARG A 66 4.86 -14.86 8.47
CA ARG A 66 4.43 -16.17 8.98
C ARG A 66 4.43 -16.24 10.51
N ARG A 67 5.39 -15.58 11.18
CA ARG A 67 5.43 -15.47 12.64
C ARG A 67 4.29 -14.62 13.16
N LEU A 68 3.96 -13.49 12.53
CA LEU A 68 2.83 -12.64 12.91
C LEU A 68 1.52 -13.42 12.88
N ILE A 69 1.27 -14.18 11.81
CA ILE A 69 0.07 -15.02 11.67
C ILE A 69 0.02 -16.10 12.77
N ARG A 70 1.14 -16.76 13.06
CA ARG A 70 1.15 -17.93 13.95
C ARG A 70 1.27 -17.62 15.45
N ARG A 71 1.89 -16.49 15.81
CA ARG A 71 2.23 -16.18 17.22
C ARG A 71 1.59 -14.90 17.72
N GLU A 72 1.25 -13.98 16.82
CA GLU A 72 0.63 -12.69 17.16
C GLU A 72 -0.83 -12.63 16.68
N ASP A 73 -1.39 -13.77 16.25
CA ASP A 73 -2.78 -13.96 15.81
C ASP A 73 -3.26 -12.99 14.71
N TYR A 74 -2.33 -12.50 13.87
CA TYR A 74 -2.70 -11.67 12.72
C TYR A 74 -3.57 -12.45 11.73
N GLN A 75 -4.56 -11.76 11.17
CA GLN A 75 -5.53 -12.32 10.23
C GLN A 75 -5.30 -11.80 8.82
N VAL A 76 -5.33 -12.69 7.84
CA VAL A 76 -5.29 -12.35 6.42
C VAL A 76 -6.74 -12.16 5.96
N HIS A 77 -7.04 -10.99 5.40
CA HIS A 77 -8.31 -10.64 4.79
C HIS A 77 -8.10 -10.42 3.29
N ALA A 78 -9.04 -10.88 2.47
CA ALA A 78 -9.08 -10.51 1.05
C ALA A 78 -9.28 -9.00 0.95
N HIS A 79 -8.48 -8.33 0.11
CA HIS A 79 -8.58 -6.91 -0.14
C HIS A 79 -8.82 -6.68 -1.63
N TYR A 80 -10.03 -6.23 -1.96
CA TYR A 80 -10.42 -5.88 -3.32
C TYR A 80 -9.94 -4.47 -3.65
N SER A 81 -9.07 -4.34 -4.64
CA SER A 81 -8.50 -3.07 -5.06
C SER A 81 -9.51 -2.05 -5.62
N GLY A 82 -10.66 -2.54 -6.12
CA GLY A 82 -11.52 -1.76 -7.02
C GLY A 82 -10.92 -1.62 -8.42
N LEU A 83 -11.61 -0.86 -9.28
CA LEU A 83 -11.13 -0.53 -10.63
C LEU A 83 -10.93 0.99 -10.81
N PRO A 84 -9.86 1.41 -11.52
CA PRO A 84 -8.77 0.56 -12.02
C PRO A 84 -7.92 0.02 -10.86
N SER A 85 -7.38 -1.20 -10.97
CA SER A 85 -6.55 -1.80 -9.91
C SER A 85 -5.12 -1.22 -9.91
N THR A 86 -5.02 0.07 -9.63
CA THR A 86 -3.78 0.86 -9.68
C THR A 86 -3.53 1.55 -8.35
N THR A 87 -2.26 1.69 -7.98
CA THR A 87 -1.84 2.42 -6.77
C THR A 87 -2.53 3.77 -6.58
N PRO A 88 -2.58 4.70 -7.57
CA PRO A 88 -3.27 5.98 -7.37
C PRO A 88 -4.77 5.82 -7.09
N ALA A 89 -5.49 4.92 -7.76
CA ALA A 89 -6.91 4.72 -7.50
C ALA A 89 -7.16 4.14 -6.09
N VAL A 90 -6.37 3.15 -5.68
CA VAL A 90 -6.44 2.55 -4.35
C VAL A 90 -6.07 3.55 -3.25
N GLN A 91 -5.00 4.31 -3.44
CA GLN A 91 -4.57 5.33 -2.49
C GLN A 91 -5.56 6.48 -2.37
N ALA A 92 -6.23 6.87 -3.45
CA ALA A 92 -7.30 7.86 -3.36
C ALA A 92 -8.49 7.36 -2.54
N GLU A 93 -8.92 6.11 -2.75
CA GLU A 93 -10.01 5.52 -1.96
C GLU A 93 -9.59 5.38 -0.48
N LEU A 94 -8.36 4.94 -0.21
CA LEU A 94 -7.83 4.78 1.15
C LEU A 94 -7.61 6.12 1.88
N PHE A 95 -7.00 7.10 1.23
CA PHE A 95 -6.58 8.34 1.88
C PHE A 95 -7.69 9.38 1.92
N TYR A 96 -8.52 9.42 0.87
CA TYR A 96 -9.51 10.47 0.66
C TYR A 96 -10.95 9.94 0.58
N GLY A 97 -11.17 8.62 0.56
CA GLY A 97 -12.51 8.04 0.42
C GLY A 97 -13.06 8.10 -1.00
N VAL A 98 -12.25 8.44 -2.00
CA VAL A 98 -12.69 8.66 -3.38
C VAL A 98 -12.41 7.44 -4.24
N ARG A 99 -13.46 6.74 -4.66
CA ARG A 99 -13.38 5.60 -5.60
C ARG A 99 -13.12 6.08 -7.02
N ALA A 100 -12.38 5.29 -7.79
CA ALA A 100 -12.09 5.55 -9.20
C ALA A 100 -11.61 6.99 -9.45
N ALA A 101 -10.79 7.54 -8.55
CA ALA A 101 -10.30 8.91 -8.58
C ALA A 101 -9.46 9.25 -9.82
N VAL A 102 -8.95 8.23 -10.50
CA VAL A 102 -8.32 8.28 -11.81
C VAL A 102 -8.81 7.08 -12.62
N PRO A 103 -8.95 7.20 -13.95
CA PRO A 103 -9.46 6.12 -14.80
C PRO A 103 -8.40 5.07 -15.12
N ALA A 104 -7.12 5.44 -15.06
CA ALA A 104 -5.95 4.57 -15.21
C ALA A 104 -4.70 5.27 -14.64
N PHE A 105 -3.55 4.60 -14.69
CA PHE A 105 -2.26 5.22 -14.36
C PHE A 105 -1.80 6.24 -15.42
N SER A 106 -2.18 6.03 -16.69
CA SER A 106 -1.94 6.93 -17.82
C SER A 106 -3.27 7.26 -18.50
N PHE A 107 -3.61 8.53 -18.63
CA PHE A 107 -4.91 8.97 -19.20
C PHE A 107 -4.81 10.41 -19.73
N ARG A 108 -5.81 10.85 -20.50
CA ARG A 108 -5.89 12.23 -21.00
C ARG A 108 -6.63 13.08 -19.97
N GLU A 109 -5.96 14.06 -19.39
CA GLU A 109 -6.60 15.01 -18.48
C GLU A 109 -7.48 15.98 -19.28
N ARG A 110 -8.78 16.03 -18.98
CA ARG A 110 -9.76 16.83 -19.72
C ARG A 110 -9.43 18.33 -19.77
N ASN A 111 -8.91 18.87 -18.67
CA ASN A 111 -8.62 20.31 -18.54
C ASN A 111 -7.42 20.74 -19.37
N SER A 112 -6.37 19.91 -19.45
CA SER A 112 -5.16 20.22 -20.21
C SER A 112 -5.19 19.64 -21.62
N GLY A 113 -6.07 18.68 -21.90
CA GLY A 113 -6.15 17.94 -23.15
C GLY A 113 -4.99 16.96 -23.36
N ARG A 114 -4.04 16.86 -22.41
CA ARG A 114 -2.78 16.12 -22.54
C ARG A 114 -2.85 14.76 -21.85
N ILE A 115 -2.10 13.80 -22.38
CA ILE A 115 -1.85 12.54 -21.68
C ILE A 115 -0.94 12.82 -20.47
N VAL A 116 -1.43 12.50 -19.28
CA VAL A 116 -0.72 12.61 -18.01
C VAL A 116 -0.51 11.23 -17.41
N ARG A 117 0.48 11.13 -16.50
CA ARG A 117 0.77 9.88 -15.78
C ARG A 117 0.95 10.14 -14.31
N MET A 118 0.55 9.18 -13.49
CA MET A 118 0.54 9.36 -12.03
C MET A 118 1.92 9.31 -11.35
N TYR A 119 3.01 9.09 -12.11
CA TYR A 119 4.37 9.34 -11.63
C TYR A 119 4.81 10.80 -11.81
N GLU A 120 4.08 11.60 -12.59
CA GLU A 120 4.42 12.98 -12.87
C GLU A 120 4.01 13.86 -11.67
N PRO A 121 4.94 14.58 -11.03
CA PRO A 121 4.66 15.35 -9.82
C PRO A 121 3.47 16.30 -9.94
N GLU A 122 3.40 17.04 -11.04
CA GLU A 122 2.35 18.03 -11.26
C GLU A 122 0.98 17.40 -11.50
N ALA A 123 0.93 16.26 -12.19
CA ALA A 123 -0.32 15.53 -12.41
C ALA A 123 -0.84 14.97 -11.09
N ALA A 124 0.02 14.31 -10.30
CA ALA A 124 -0.35 13.78 -9.00
C ALA A 124 -0.84 14.87 -8.04
N ALA A 125 -0.14 16.01 -7.97
CA ALA A 125 -0.53 17.14 -7.12
C ALA A 125 -1.90 17.73 -7.52
N ARG A 126 -2.15 17.93 -8.82
CA ARG A 126 -3.44 18.44 -9.31
C ARG A 126 -4.60 17.51 -8.98
N ILE A 127 -4.41 16.20 -9.16
CA ILE A 127 -5.44 15.20 -8.82
C ILE A 127 -5.67 15.19 -7.30
N GLU A 128 -4.62 15.25 -6.49
CA GLU A 128 -4.72 15.30 -5.04
C GLU A 128 -5.49 16.53 -4.54
N ASP A 129 -5.23 17.70 -5.11
CA ASP A 129 -5.90 18.95 -4.71
C ASP A 129 -7.41 18.93 -5.02
N ARG A 130 -7.86 18.22 -6.07
CA ARG A 130 -9.29 18.03 -6.36
C ARG A 130 -10.03 17.34 -5.20
N TYR A 131 -9.35 16.46 -4.47
CA TYR A 131 -9.98 15.64 -3.42
C TYR A 131 -9.70 16.14 -2.01
N ARG A 132 -8.63 16.91 -1.82
CA ARG A 132 -8.35 17.62 -0.57
C ARG A 132 -9.53 18.49 -0.13
N ASP A 133 -10.20 19.13 -1.09
CA ASP A 133 -11.29 20.07 -0.84
C ASP A 133 -12.69 19.42 -0.87
N ALA A 134 -12.79 18.12 -1.21
CA ALA A 134 -14.05 17.44 -1.50
C ALA A 134 -14.84 16.95 -0.25
N GLY A 135 -14.31 17.13 0.96
CA GLY A 135 -15.15 17.18 2.19
C GLY A 135 -14.73 16.30 3.37
N ASP A 136 -14.02 15.19 3.15
CA ASP A 136 -13.59 14.29 4.24
C ASP A 136 -12.15 14.53 4.69
N GLU A 137 -11.89 14.33 5.99
CA GLU A 137 -10.54 14.52 6.54
C GLU A 137 -9.55 13.52 5.91
N PRO A 138 -8.44 13.99 5.30
CA PRO A 138 -7.41 13.10 4.76
C PRO A 138 -6.85 12.14 5.82
N LEU A 139 -6.69 10.87 5.47
CA LEU A 139 -6.29 9.82 6.43
C LEU A 139 -4.96 10.13 7.12
N LEU A 140 -3.98 10.61 6.38
CA LEU A 140 -2.60 10.77 6.87
C LEU A 140 -2.35 12.11 7.57
N ARG A 141 -3.39 12.92 7.81
CA ARG A 141 -3.27 14.22 8.51
C ARG A 141 -2.44 14.11 9.80
N GLY A 142 -1.47 15.01 9.98
CA GLY A 142 -0.56 15.02 11.14
C GLY A 142 0.45 13.86 11.17
N GLY A 143 0.49 13.03 10.13
CA GLY A 143 1.36 11.87 9.98
C GLY A 143 2.43 12.05 8.91
N SER A 144 2.98 10.92 8.47
CA SER A 144 3.95 10.86 7.36
C SER A 144 3.58 9.85 6.28
N ALA A 145 4.04 10.14 5.05
CA ALA A 145 3.81 9.35 3.85
C ALA A 145 5.15 9.10 3.13
N TYR A 146 5.39 7.87 2.68
CA TYR A 146 6.65 7.45 2.08
C TYR A 146 6.40 6.64 0.81
N LEU A 147 6.94 7.13 -0.32
CA LEU A 147 6.84 6.49 -1.64
C LEU A 147 5.40 6.31 -2.16
N ASP A 148 4.48 7.13 -1.68
CA ASP A 148 3.09 7.16 -2.12
C ASP A 148 2.91 8.04 -3.36
N ASN A 149 1.87 7.78 -4.16
CA ASN A 149 1.46 8.68 -5.24
C ASN A 149 0.87 9.98 -4.68
N PHE A 150 0.21 9.89 -3.53
CA PHE A 150 -0.43 11.02 -2.85
C PHE A 150 0.10 11.18 -1.43
N SER A 151 0.11 12.42 -0.93
CA SER A 151 0.45 12.72 0.46
C SER A 151 -0.54 12.19 1.49
N GLY A 152 -1.79 11.95 1.09
CA GLY A 152 -2.88 11.61 2.01
C GLY A 152 -3.14 12.68 3.09
N GLY A 153 -2.70 13.92 2.86
CA GLY A 153 -2.73 15.03 3.82
C GLY A 153 -1.65 14.97 4.90
N ALA A 154 -0.63 14.12 4.75
CA ALA A 154 0.50 14.05 5.66
C ALA A 154 1.27 15.39 5.75
N GLU A 155 1.78 15.70 6.94
CA GLU A 155 2.63 16.88 7.16
C GLU A 155 4.07 16.60 6.70
N GLU A 156 4.48 15.33 6.71
CA GLU A 156 5.83 14.89 6.38
C GLU A 156 5.78 13.90 5.22
N THR A 157 5.96 14.41 4.00
CA THR A 157 5.98 13.62 2.77
C THR A 157 7.39 13.39 2.26
N HIS A 158 7.72 12.14 1.96
CA HIS A 158 9.06 11.76 1.55
C HIS A 158 9.04 10.87 0.31
N PHE A 159 9.84 11.25 -0.68
CA PHE A 159 10.03 10.47 -1.92
C PHE A 159 8.71 10.16 -2.68
N CYS A 160 7.71 11.03 -2.58
CA CYS A 160 6.44 10.91 -3.31
C CYS A 160 6.56 11.65 -4.65
N PRO A 161 5.87 11.27 -5.75
CA PRO A 161 5.76 12.10 -6.94
C PRO A 161 5.29 13.52 -6.59
N SER A 162 4.28 13.67 -5.73
CA SER A 162 3.81 14.98 -5.25
C SER A 162 4.80 15.73 -4.34
N SER A 163 5.81 15.05 -3.79
CA SER A 163 6.84 15.64 -2.92
C SER A 163 8.16 14.85 -2.97
N MET A 164 9.10 15.29 -3.82
CA MET A 164 10.38 14.62 -4.05
C MET A 164 11.37 14.73 -2.88
N GLY A 165 12.14 13.67 -2.64
CA GLY A 165 13.25 13.61 -1.70
C GLY A 165 12.81 13.67 -0.23
N TRP A 166 13.77 13.94 0.66
CA TRP A 166 13.49 14.18 2.07
C TRP A 166 12.77 15.52 2.29
N GLY A 167 11.97 15.60 3.34
CA GLY A 167 11.20 16.80 3.71
C GLY A 167 12.08 18.01 4.09
N PRO A 168 11.48 19.18 4.31
CA PRO A 168 12.19 20.45 4.53
C PRO A 168 13.26 20.38 5.63
N ALA A 169 12.99 19.63 6.70
CA ALA A 169 13.87 19.49 7.85
C ALA A 169 15.25 18.87 7.52
N LEU A 170 15.30 17.90 6.60
CA LEU A 170 16.56 17.27 6.18
C LEU A 170 17.25 18.05 5.04
N ARG A 171 16.50 18.73 4.18
CA ARG A 171 17.08 19.62 3.15
C ARG A 171 17.79 20.84 3.75
N GLY A 172 17.29 21.34 4.88
CA GLY A 172 17.87 22.46 5.63
C GLY A 172 18.90 22.07 6.69
N ALA A 173 19.23 20.77 6.83
CA ALA A 173 20.14 20.30 7.86
C ALA A 173 21.59 20.72 7.59
N ASN A 174 22.33 21.06 8.65
CA ASN A 174 23.75 21.40 8.57
C ASN A 174 24.57 20.20 8.00
N PRO A 175 25.58 20.42 7.13
CA PRO A 175 26.42 19.36 6.59
C PRO A 175 27.00 18.38 7.62
N LEU A 176 27.36 18.85 8.82
CA LEU A 176 27.84 17.98 9.91
C LEU A 176 26.76 17.04 10.44
N VAL A 177 25.50 17.51 10.48
CA VAL A 177 24.33 16.69 10.86
C VAL A 177 24.04 15.65 9.77
N LEU A 178 24.20 16.01 8.50
CA LEU A 178 24.09 15.08 7.39
C LEU A 178 25.17 13.99 7.45
N VAL A 179 26.42 14.36 7.75
CA VAL A 179 27.53 13.41 7.94
C VAL A 179 27.24 12.50 9.14
N ALA A 180 26.80 13.04 10.28
CA ALA A 180 26.41 12.24 11.44
C ALA A 180 25.25 11.29 11.12
N PHE A 181 24.27 11.74 10.33
CA PHE A 181 23.17 10.91 9.83
C PHE A 181 23.69 9.75 8.98
N VAL A 182 24.55 10.02 7.99
CA VAL A 182 25.16 8.99 7.12
C VAL A 182 25.98 7.99 7.93
N LEU A 183 26.85 8.46 8.82
CA LEU A 183 27.69 7.61 9.68
C LEU A 183 26.85 6.76 10.64
N SER A 184 25.77 7.30 11.20
CA SER A 184 24.88 6.56 12.09
C SER A 184 24.14 5.39 11.40
N HIS A 185 24.09 5.43 10.07
CA HIS A 185 23.48 4.42 9.19
C HIS A 185 24.51 3.63 8.37
N LEU A 186 25.81 3.67 8.73
CA LEU A 186 26.86 2.97 7.98
C LEU A 186 26.60 1.47 7.80
N TYR A 187 26.00 0.80 8.79
CA TYR A 187 25.57 -0.59 8.66
C TYR A 187 24.52 -0.78 7.55
N SER A 188 23.53 0.11 7.47
CA SER A 188 22.54 0.08 6.39
C SER A 188 23.20 0.33 5.03
N LEU A 189 24.18 1.25 4.96
CA LEU A 189 24.94 1.49 3.72
C LEU A 189 25.76 0.27 3.29
N MET A 190 26.44 -0.39 4.23
CA MET A 190 27.18 -1.63 3.95
C MET A 190 26.24 -2.76 3.53
N ARG A 191 25.07 -2.86 4.16
CA ARG A 191 24.04 -3.84 3.78
C ARG A 191 23.50 -3.57 2.37
N ILE A 192 23.22 -2.32 2.03
CA ILE A 192 22.84 -1.93 0.67
C ILE A 192 23.94 -2.35 -0.30
N ALA A 193 25.20 -1.99 -0.05
CA ALA A 193 26.33 -2.38 -0.89
C ALA A 193 26.46 -3.91 -1.07
N ALA A 194 26.27 -4.70 -0.01
CA ALA A 194 26.30 -6.15 -0.09
C ALA A 194 25.14 -6.74 -0.91
N LEU A 195 23.92 -6.21 -0.73
CA LEU A 195 22.76 -6.64 -1.52
C LEU A 195 22.92 -6.28 -3.00
N LEU A 196 23.46 -5.09 -3.30
CA LEU A 196 23.79 -4.67 -4.66
C LEU A 196 24.80 -5.61 -5.33
N ALA A 197 25.84 -6.02 -4.59
CA ALA A 197 26.83 -6.94 -5.11
C ALA A 197 26.22 -8.32 -5.40
N LEU A 198 25.36 -8.81 -4.51
CA LEU A 198 24.65 -10.08 -4.69
C LEU A 198 23.74 -10.04 -5.93
N GLU A 199 22.95 -8.99 -6.08
CA GLU A 199 22.07 -8.82 -7.24
C GLU A 199 22.82 -8.67 -8.55
N SER A 200 23.94 -7.94 -8.54
CA SER A 200 24.83 -7.85 -9.71
C SER A 200 25.36 -9.23 -10.11
N GLY A 201 25.68 -10.09 -9.13
CA GLY A 201 26.07 -11.48 -9.37
C GLY A 201 24.94 -12.35 -9.93
N LEU A 202 23.71 -12.19 -9.42
CA LEU A 202 22.53 -12.89 -9.95
C LEU A 202 22.23 -12.45 -11.39
N ALA A 203 22.26 -11.15 -11.67
CA ALA A 203 22.08 -10.62 -13.02
C ALA A 203 23.15 -11.15 -13.99
N LEU A 204 24.40 -11.31 -13.53
CA LEU A 204 25.48 -11.87 -14.34
C LEU A 204 25.31 -13.38 -14.62
N THR A 205 24.80 -14.14 -13.64
CA THR A 205 24.52 -15.58 -13.86
C THR A 205 23.31 -15.80 -14.76
N ASP A 206 22.27 -14.97 -14.65
CA ASP A 206 21.16 -14.93 -15.59
C ASP A 206 21.62 -14.52 -16.98
N PHE A 207 22.57 -13.57 -17.11
CA PHE A 207 23.18 -13.17 -18.38
C PHE A 207 23.87 -14.35 -19.09
N VAL A 208 24.66 -15.15 -18.36
CA VAL A 208 25.32 -16.34 -18.93
C VAL A 208 24.30 -17.39 -19.39
N ARG A 209 23.16 -17.54 -18.68
CA ARG A 209 22.09 -18.45 -19.08
C ARG A 209 21.21 -17.92 -20.21
N GLY A 210 20.98 -16.61 -20.26
CA GLY A 210 20.16 -15.93 -21.26
C GLY A 210 20.84 -15.83 -22.63
N GLN A 211 22.17 -15.71 -22.65
CA GLN A 211 22.95 -15.74 -23.89
C GLN A 211 22.85 -17.09 -24.63
N ALA A 212 22.56 -18.18 -23.91
CA ALA A 212 22.25 -19.48 -24.52
C ALA A 212 20.85 -19.55 -25.14
N ARG A 213 20.00 -18.53 -24.98
CA ARG A 213 18.59 -18.47 -25.44
C ARG A 213 18.31 -17.34 -26.45
N GLY A 214 19.31 -16.60 -26.91
CA GLY A 214 19.19 -15.66 -28.03
C GLY A 214 18.41 -14.37 -27.78
N GLN A 215 18.33 -13.88 -26.54
CA GLN A 215 17.64 -12.62 -26.21
C GLN A 215 18.54 -11.37 -26.38
N ASP A 216 17.93 -10.23 -26.69
CA ASP A 216 18.60 -8.98 -27.08
C ASP A 216 19.45 -8.33 -25.96
N PHE A 217 20.75 -8.57 -26.14
CA PHE A 217 21.97 -8.29 -25.38
C PHE A 217 22.18 -6.91 -24.71
N ILE A 218 21.80 -5.77 -25.32
CA ILE A 218 22.35 -4.46 -24.89
C ILE A 218 21.43 -3.68 -23.92
N LYS A 219 20.11 -3.89 -24.00
CA LYS A 219 19.13 -3.18 -23.14
C LYS A 219 19.07 -3.76 -21.73
N GLU A 220 19.35 -5.05 -21.54
CA GLU A 220 19.35 -5.67 -20.20
C GLU A 220 20.55 -5.26 -19.35
N LEU A 221 21.76 -5.24 -19.91
CA LEU A 221 23.00 -5.06 -19.14
C LEU A 221 23.16 -3.66 -18.52
N LYS A 222 22.65 -2.61 -19.17
CA LYS A 222 22.81 -1.21 -18.72
C LYS A 222 21.74 -0.75 -17.70
N PHE A 223 20.61 -1.45 -17.58
CA PHE A 223 19.46 -0.98 -16.79
C PHE A 223 19.05 -1.89 -15.62
N ILE A 224 19.53 -3.14 -15.55
CA ILE A 224 19.20 -4.07 -14.43
C ILE A 224 19.79 -3.60 -13.10
N PRO A 225 21.12 -3.38 -12.96
CA PRO A 225 21.72 -3.19 -11.64
C PRO A 225 21.25 -1.90 -10.97
N THR A 226 21.04 -0.84 -11.76
CA THR A 226 20.67 0.49 -11.25
C THR A 226 19.25 0.54 -10.72
N ARG A 227 18.30 -0.24 -11.27
CA ARG A 227 16.88 -0.18 -10.85
C ARG A 227 16.61 -0.97 -9.57
N VAL A 228 17.13 -2.19 -9.49
CA VAL A 228 16.99 -2.99 -8.27
C VAL A 228 17.73 -2.33 -7.11
N ALA A 229 18.86 -1.66 -7.41
CA ALA A 229 19.54 -0.79 -6.47
C ALA A 229 18.67 0.32 -5.88
N ILE A 230 17.88 0.99 -6.73
CA ILE A 230 16.98 2.06 -6.30
C ILE A 230 15.88 1.49 -5.42
N SER A 231 15.26 0.38 -5.79
CA SER A 231 14.24 -0.28 -4.95
C SER A 231 14.77 -0.70 -3.58
N ILE A 232 15.98 -1.27 -3.51
CA ILE A 232 16.64 -1.57 -2.23
C ILE A 232 16.90 -0.30 -1.43
N LEU A 233 17.48 0.72 -2.08
CA LEU A 233 17.85 1.98 -1.44
C LEU A 233 16.62 2.68 -0.87
N LEU A 234 15.58 2.87 -1.68
CA LEU A 234 14.33 3.52 -1.29
C LEU A 234 13.65 2.76 -0.13
N ARG A 235 13.62 1.42 -0.16
CA ARG A 235 13.11 0.60 0.95
C ARG A 235 13.89 0.86 2.25
N GLU A 236 15.22 0.88 2.19
CA GLU A 236 16.04 1.14 3.38
C GLU A 236 15.87 2.57 3.90
N LEU A 237 15.75 3.57 3.03
CA LEU A 237 15.44 4.95 3.41
C LEU A 237 14.06 5.07 4.08
N CYS A 238 13.04 4.37 3.56
CA CYS A 238 11.72 4.29 4.17
C CYS A 238 11.77 3.67 5.56
N VAL A 239 12.52 2.58 5.76
CA VAL A 239 12.66 1.99 7.09
C VAL A 239 13.38 2.93 8.06
N ILE A 240 14.38 3.68 7.59
CA ILE A 240 15.08 4.68 8.41
C ILE A 240 14.11 5.80 8.82
N GLY A 241 13.40 6.38 7.85
CA GLY A 241 12.42 7.44 8.08
C GLY A 241 11.26 7.00 8.97
N GLY A 242 10.62 5.87 8.64
CA GLY A 242 9.54 5.31 9.45
C GLY A 242 9.95 5.06 10.89
N LYS A 243 11.17 4.55 11.15
CA LYS A 243 11.69 4.40 12.52
C LYS A 243 11.89 5.73 13.24
N LEU A 244 12.29 6.77 12.52
CA LEU A 244 12.44 8.12 13.06
C LEU A 244 11.05 8.66 13.49
N ASP A 245 10.05 8.53 12.63
CA ASP A 245 8.69 8.98 12.89
C ASP A 245 7.98 8.20 14.01
N ILE A 246 8.19 6.88 14.08
CA ILE A 246 7.76 6.05 15.22
C ILE A 246 8.38 6.56 16.52
N SER A 247 9.65 6.96 16.49
CA SER A 247 10.36 7.48 17.67
C SER A 247 9.93 8.88 18.06
N ARG A 248 9.37 9.64 17.10
CA ARG A 248 8.74 10.96 17.31
C ARG A 248 7.28 10.83 17.79
N GLY A 249 6.64 9.69 17.57
CA GLY A 249 5.27 9.44 18.00
C GLY A 249 4.20 10.04 17.08
N LEU A 250 4.45 10.10 15.76
CA LEU A 250 3.44 10.57 14.80
C LEU A 250 2.16 9.70 14.86
N PRO A 251 0.95 10.28 14.76
CA PRO A 251 -0.32 9.55 14.85
C PRO A 251 -0.45 8.43 13.83
N ILE A 252 -0.05 8.68 12.59
CA ILE A 252 -0.14 7.73 11.49
C ILE A 252 1.10 7.82 10.61
N ILE A 253 1.58 6.67 10.15
CA ILE A 253 2.73 6.55 9.26
C ILE A 253 2.35 5.58 8.15
N HIS A 254 2.40 6.03 6.91
CA HIS A 254 2.20 5.17 5.74
C HIS A 254 3.52 4.98 4.99
N LEU A 255 3.81 3.73 4.62
CA LEU A 255 5.03 3.32 3.94
C LEU A 255 4.68 2.40 2.76
N ASN A 256 5.00 2.82 1.54
CA ASN A 256 4.84 1.98 0.36
C ASN A 256 6.16 1.29 -0.06
N PHE A 257 6.17 -0.04 -0.11
CA PHE A 257 7.30 -0.84 -0.57
C PHE A 257 7.12 -1.28 -2.01
N LEU A 258 7.70 -0.50 -2.91
CA LEU A 258 7.54 -0.66 -4.35
C LEU A 258 8.32 -1.81 -4.99
N GLY A 259 9.16 -2.50 -4.21
CA GLY A 259 10.19 -3.39 -4.76
C GLY A 259 9.65 -4.64 -5.44
N TYR A 260 8.54 -5.20 -4.95
CA TYR A 260 7.93 -6.40 -5.54
C TYR A 260 7.30 -6.07 -6.90
N ASP A 261 6.43 -5.05 -6.94
CA ASP A 261 5.80 -4.52 -8.14
C ASP A 261 6.78 -4.31 -9.32
N GLU A 262 7.94 -3.69 -9.08
CA GLU A 262 8.94 -3.49 -10.14
C GLU A 262 9.45 -4.79 -10.77
N GLN A 263 9.70 -5.79 -9.92
CA GLN A 263 10.25 -7.05 -10.39
C GLN A 263 9.17 -7.90 -11.04
N ALA A 264 7.96 -7.84 -10.52
CA ALA A 264 6.80 -8.54 -11.05
C ALA A 264 6.47 -8.03 -12.47
N HIS A 265 6.48 -6.71 -12.70
CA HIS A 265 6.32 -6.14 -14.05
C HIS A 265 7.35 -6.69 -15.06
N ARG A 266 8.60 -6.87 -14.64
CA ARG A 266 9.68 -7.24 -15.54
C ARG A 266 9.78 -8.74 -15.81
N ARG A 267 9.69 -9.54 -14.74
CA ARG A 267 10.03 -10.96 -14.76
C ARG A 267 8.81 -11.86 -14.56
N GLY A 268 7.65 -11.27 -14.30
CA GLY A 268 6.44 -11.97 -13.92
C GLY A 268 6.28 -12.03 -12.39
N PRO A 269 5.04 -12.03 -11.88
CA PRO A 269 4.75 -12.01 -10.45
C PRO A 269 5.25 -13.27 -9.72
N ASP A 270 5.20 -14.44 -10.34
CA ASP A 270 5.62 -15.72 -9.76
C ASP A 270 7.13 -16.00 -9.89
N SER A 271 7.89 -15.04 -10.46
CA SER A 271 9.30 -15.21 -10.73
C SER A 271 10.14 -15.33 -9.45
N LEU A 272 11.21 -16.11 -9.52
CA LEU A 272 12.15 -16.25 -8.40
C LEU A 272 12.72 -14.90 -7.94
N PHE A 273 12.86 -13.94 -8.86
CA PHE A 273 13.40 -12.62 -8.55
C PHE A 273 12.39 -11.72 -7.83
N ALA A 274 11.12 -11.72 -8.27
CA ALA A 274 10.03 -11.04 -7.55
C ALA A 274 9.91 -11.59 -6.12
N HIS A 275 9.89 -12.93 -5.98
CA HIS A 275 9.83 -13.59 -4.68
C HIS A 275 11.09 -13.38 -3.82
N TRP A 276 12.27 -13.28 -4.41
CA TRP A 276 13.49 -12.97 -3.65
C TRP A 276 13.42 -11.59 -2.99
N THR A 277 12.82 -10.62 -3.67
CA THR A 277 12.60 -9.25 -3.15
C THR A 277 11.72 -9.25 -1.88
N LEU A 278 10.78 -10.19 -1.78
CA LEU A 278 9.92 -10.36 -0.60
C LEU A 278 10.70 -10.62 0.69
N LYS A 279 11.87 -11.28 0.62
CA LYS A 279 12.72 -11.51 1.81
C LYS A 279 13.24 -10.19 2.39
N GLY A 280 13.61 -9.26 1.51
CA GLY A 280 14.04 -7.92 1.90
C GLY A 280 12.90 -7.10 2.49
N ILE A 281 11.69 -7.25 1.93
CA ILE A 281 10.46 -6.63 2.44
C ILE A 281 10.09 -7.21 3.81
N ASP A 282 10.09 -8.53 4.00
CA ASP A 282 9.79 -9.21 5.27
C ASP A 282 10.70 -8.72 6.43
N ASP A 283 12.00 -8.59 6.18
CA ASP A 283 12.92 -8.03 7.19
C ASP A 283 12.68 -6.53 7.43
N ALA A 284 12.33 -5.75 6.40
CA ALA A 284 11.96 -4.34 6.56
C ALA A 284 10.72 -4.19 7.46
N VAL A 285 9.66 -4.95 7.20
CA VAL A 285 8.46 -5.03 8.06
C VAL A 285 8.86 -5.45 9.47
N ALA A 286 9.72 -6.46 9.63
CA ALA A 286 10.18 -6.91 10.94
C ALA A 286 10.89 -5.81 11.74
N ARG A 287 11.70 -4.96 11.08
CA ARG A 287 12.41 -3.85 11.73
C ARG A 287 11.45 -2.74 12.16
N LEU A 288 10.45 -2.42 11.33
CA LEU A 288 9.41 -1.43 11.64
C LEU A 288 8.52 -1.90 12.79
N TRP A 289 8.03 -3.14 12.73
CA TRP A 289 7.22 -3.74 13.79
C TRP A 289 7.96 -3.77 15.15
N ARG A 290 9.25 -4.10 15.13
CA ARG A 290 10.10 -4.04 16.34
C ARG A 290 10.28 -2.62 16.87
N ALA A 291 10.29 -1.61 16.00
CA ALA A 291 10.36 -0.21 16.41
C ALA A 291 9.02 0.27 16.99
N ALA A 292 7.91 -0.10 16.35
CA ALA A 292 6.54 0.17 16.77
C ALA A 292 6.30 -0.31 18.22
N ASN A 293 6.62 -1.58 18.49
CA ASN A 293 6.49 -2.18 19.83
C ASN A 293 7.45 -1.63 20.89
N ARG A 294 8.42 -0.81 20.49
CA ARG A 294 9.35 -0.13 21.41
C ARG A 294 9.06 1.36 21.50
N SER A 295 8.02 1.87 20.83
CA SER A 295 7.67 3.28 20.91
C SER A 295 7.26 3.66 22.33
N VAL A 296 7.61 4.89 22.70
CA VAL A 296 7.38 5.45 24.05
C VAL A 296 6.25 6.46 24.05
N TRP A 297 5.90 7.00 22.88
CA TRP A 297 4.99 8.14 22.74
C TRP A 297 3.60 7.75 22.25
N ARG A 298 3.49 6.60 21.61
CA ARG A 298 2.25 6.01 21.10
C ARG A 298 2.30 4.49 21.12
N HIS A 299 1.13 3.89 21.24
CA HIS A 299 0.91 2.47 21.05
C HIS A 299 0.52 2.24 19.59
N TYR A 300 1.45 1.75 18.78
CA TYR A 300 1.21 1.52 17.35
C TYR A 300 0.63 0.14 17.10
N ASP A 301 -0.47 0.11 16.34
CA ASP A 301 -0.82 -1.07 15.56
C ASP A 301 -0.16 -1.00 14.19
N VAL A 302 0.25 -2.17 13.69
CA VAL A 302 0.95 -2.29 12.40
C VAL A 302 0.08 -3.10 11.48
N TRP A 303 -0.38 -2.48 10.40
CA TRP A 303 -1.16 -3.11 9.34
C TRP A 303 -0.25 -3.31 8.14
N ILE A 304 -0.27 -4.51 7.56
CA ILE A 304 0.43 -4.82 6.32
C ILE A 304 -0.62 -5.14 5.29
N TYR A 305 -0.62 -4.48 4.14
CA TYR A 305 -1.60 -4.75 3.10
C TYR A 305 -0.97 -4.62 1.72
N SER A 306 -1.67 -5.09 0.70
CA SER A 306 -1.35 -4.83 -0.69
C SER A 306 -2.49 -4.06 -1.34
N ASP A 307 -2.16 -3.02 -2.08
CA ASP A 307 -3.11 -2.19 -2.81
C ASP A 307 -3.77 -2.95 -3.97
N HIS A 308 -2.95 -3.67 -4.74
CA HIS A 308 -3.39 -4.56 -5.81
C HIS A 308 -2.40 -5.71 -6.01
N GLY A 309 -2.84 -6.72 -6.74
CA GLY A 309 -1.95 -7.77 -7.20
C GLY A 309 -1.38 -7.50 -8.59
N GLN A 310 -0.82 -8.55 -9.19
CA GLN A 310 -0.37 -8.58 -10.57
C GLN A 310 -0.64 -9.95 -11.16
N VAL A 311 -0.80 -10.02 -12.47
CA VAL A 311 -0.91 -11.26 -13.24
C VAL A 311 0.20 -11.34 -14.28
N GLY A 312 0.67 -12.54 -14.58
CA GLY A 312 1.55 -12.78 -15.73
C GLY A 312 0.81 -12.47 -17.04
N VAL A 313 1.43 -11.68 -17.90
CA VAL A 313 0.85 -11.21 -19.17
C VAL A 313 1.78 -11.47 -20.36
N ARG A 314 1.21 -11.40 -21.56
CA ARG A 314 1.98 -11.28 -22.80
C ARG A 314 1.77 -9.89 -23.41
N PRO A 315 2.82 -9.19 -23.87
CA PRO A 315 2.68 -7.93 -24.57
C PRO A 315 1.85 -8.07 -25.87
N TYR A 316 0.97 -7.12 -26.13
CA TYR A 316 0.09 -7.10 -27.30
C TYR A 316 0.86 -7.20 -28.61
N HIS A 317 1.96 -6.44 -28.73
CA HIS A 317 2.76 -6.39 -29.94
C HIS A 317 3.48 -7.70 -30.26
N GLU A 318 3.81 -8.51 -29.25
CA GLU A 318 4.37 -9.85 -29.46
C GLU A 318 3.32 -10.83 -30.01
N LEU A 319 2.04 -10.62 -29.66
CA LEU A 319 0.95 -11.47 -30.12
C LEU A 319 0.42 -11.08 -31.50
N GLN A 320 0.33 -9.78 -31.79
CA GLN A 320 -0.22 -9.27 -33.05
C GLN A 320 0.86 -8.96 -34.10
N GLY A 321 2.13 -8.84 -33.70
CA GLY A 321 3.21 -8.42 -34.59
C GLY A 321 3.24 -6.92 -34.89
N HIS A 322 2.35 -6.12 -34.29
CA HIS A 322 2.30 -4.67 -34.39
C HIS A 322 1.77 -4.04 -33.09
N ASP A 323 1.97 -2.73 -32.90
CA ASP A 323 1.51 -2.03 -31.70
C ASP A 323 -0.01 -1.74 -31.70
N LEU A 324 -0.50 -1.26 -30.56
CA LEU A 324 -1.90 -0.88 -30.39
C LEU A 324 -2.27 0.34 -31.27
N GLU A 325 -1.34 1.27 -31.46
CA GLU A 325 -1.57 2.47 -32.28
C GLU A 325 -1.86 2.12 -33.73
N GLN A 326 -1.10 1.19 -34.30
CA GLN A 326 -1.30 0.67 -35.65
C GLN A 326 -2.65 -0.02 -35.76
N SER A 327 -3.06 -0.77 -34.75
CA SER A 327 -4.36 -1.45 -34.72
C SER A 327 -5.52 -0.46 -34.77
N VAL A 328 -5.48 0.56 -33.91
CA VAL A 328 -6.49 1.64 -33.88
C VAL A 328 -6.47 2.43 -35.18
N ARG A 329 -5.29 2.74 -35.73
CA ARG A 329 -5.14 3.43 -37.02
C ARG A 329 -5.75 2.63 -38.17
N THR A 330 -5.48 1.33 -38.24
CA THR A 330 -6.04 0.44 -39.26
C THR A 330 -7.55 0.32 -39.14
N ALA A 331 -8.08 0.17 -37.92
CA ALA A 331 -9.51 0.09 -37.69
C ALA A 331 -10.24 1.41 -38.04
N LEU A 332 -9.65 2.56 -37.72
CA LEU A 332 -10.19 3.88 -38.11
C LEU A 332 -10.19 4.08 -39.63
N ALA A 333 -9.14 3.63 -40.31
CA ALA A 333 -9.03 3.75 -41.76
C ALA A 333 -10.15 2.98 -42.50
N GLN A 334 -10.66 1.88 -41.92
CA GLN A 334 -11.82 1.14 -42.49
C GLN A 334 -13.11 1.97 -42.48
N LEU A 335 -13.22 2.96 -41.59
CA LEU A 335 -14.34 3.89 -41.51
C LEU A 335 -14.15 5.12 -42.41
N ALA A 336 -13.14 5.11 -43.29
CA ALA A 336 -12.70 6.26 -44.09
C ALA A 336 -12.31 7.48 -43.24
N VAL A 337 -11.88 7.24 -41.99
CA VAL A 337 -11.37 8.26 -41.08
C VAL A 337 -9.85 8.11 -40.99
N HIS A 338 -9.11 9.15 -41.40
CA HIS A 338 -7.65 9.16 -41.38
C HIS A 338 -7.09 10.24 -40.44
N PRO A 339 -7.37 10.18 -39.13
CA PRO A 339 -6.76 11.11 -38.18
C PRO A 339 -5.30 10.72 -37.96
N ALA A 340 -4.47 11.65 -37.46
CA ALA A 340 -3.23 11.19 -36.84
C ALA A 340 -3.62 10.38 -35.59
N VAL A 341 -2.96 9.24 -35.41
CA VAL A 341 -3.10 8.44 -34.19
C VAL A 341 -1.81 8.62 -33.43
N THR A 342 -1.89 9.40 -32.36
CA THR A 342 -0.78 9.63 -31.43
C THR A 342 -0.99 8.74 -30.21
N GLY A 343 -0.06 7.81 -30.01
CA GLY A 343 0.09 7.13 -28.73
C GLY A 343 1.51 7.31 -28.20
N ASN A 344 1.82 6.57 -27.14
CA ASN A 344 3.14 6.60 -26.55
C ASN A 344 4.12 5.73 -27.36
N ARG A 345 4.80 6.34 -28.33
CA ARG A 345 6.00 5.74 -28.95
C ARG A 345 7.07 5.47 -27.90
N ASP A 346 7.42 4.19 -27.69
CA ASP A 346 8.65 3.70 -27.01
C ASP A 346 9.16 4.56 -25.84
N LEU A 347 8.32 4.77 -24.82
CA LEU A 347 8.73 5.52 -23.62
C LEU A 347 9.24 4.58 -22.53
N PRO A 348 10.35 4.92 -21.85
CA PRO A 348 10.91 4.09 -20.80
C PRO A 348 9.90 3.98 -19.65
N GLY A 349 9.61 2.75 -19.22
CA GLY A 349 8.57 2.48 -18.23
C GLY A 349 8.70 3.31 -16.94
N VAL A 350 7.58 3.46 -16.22
CA VAL A 350 7.40 4.15 -14.91
C VAL A 350 8.62 4.01 -13.98
N GLN A 351 9.24 2.84 -14.03
CA GLN A 351 10.42 2.39 -13.30
C GLN A 351 11.67 3.26 -13.48
N THR A 352 11.94 3.82 -14.66
CA THR A 352 13.10 4.70 -14.88
C THR A 352 12.94 6.06 -14.24
N GLN A 353 11.70 6.45 -13.93
CA GLN A 353 11.38 7.75 -13.35
C GLN A 353 11.42 7.75 -11.82
N ARG A 354 11.48 6.58 -11.15
CA ARG A 354 11.62 6.48 -9.68
C ARG A 354 12.93 7.06 -9.15
N VAL A 355 13.95 7.20 -10.00
CA VAL A 355 15.16 8.00 -9.68
C VAL A 355 14.80 9.44 -9.30
N ARG A 356 13.77 10.02 -9.93
CA ARG A 356 13.34 11.41 -9.67
C ARG A 356 12.84 11.58 -8.24
N LEU A 357 12.30 10.51 -7.64
CA LEU A 357 11.82 10.52 -6.25
C LEU A 357 12.95 10.83 -5.26
N LEU A 358 14.20 10.47 -5.55
CA LEU A 358 15.35 10.77 -4.69
C LEU A 358 15.67 12.28 -4.60
N GLY A 359 15.23 13.07 -5.57
CA GLY A 359 15.47 14.52 -5.64
C GLY A 359 16.91 14.92 -6.01
N GLY A 360 17.12 16.23 -6.25
CA GLY A 360 18.43 16.85 -6.47
C GLY A 360 18.79 17.13 -7.93
N ARG A 361 19.06 18.40 -8.27
CA ARG A 361 19.40 18.87 -9.64
C ARG A 361 20.61 18.16 -10.26
N ASN A 362 21.62 17.80 -9.47
CA ASN A 362 22.84 17.15 -9.96
C ASN A 362 22.65 15.65 -10.22
N ILE A 363 21.84 14.96 -9.41
CA ILE A 363 21.46 13.56 -9.65
C ILE A 363 20.57 13.50 -10.89
N GLN A 364 19.60 14.39 -11.00
CA GLN A 364 18.75 14.51 -12.19
C GLN A 364 19.55 14.80 -13.47
N ARG A 365 20.57 15.68 -13.42
CA ARG A 365 21.47 15.97 -14.56
C ARG A 365 22.43 14.84 -14.92
N LEU A 366 23.02 14.15 -13.94
CA LEU A 366 23.94 13.05 -14.19
C LEU A 366 23.25 11.90 -14.94
N PHE A 367 21.96 11.69 -14.64
CA PHE A 367 21.15 10.65 -15.26
C PHE A 367 20.35 11.11 -16.49
N SER A 368 20.14 12.42 -16.70
CA SER A 368 19.61 12.93 -17.98
C SER A 368 20.59 12.73 -19.14
N VAL A 369 21.90 12.73 -18.87
CA VAL A 369 22.97 12.43 -19.86
C VAL A 369 22.96 10.96 -20.31
N LEU A 370 22.32 10.06 -19.57
CA LEU A 370 22.21 8.62 -19.86
C LEU A 370 21.01 8.24 -20.75
N GLY A 371 20.35 9.21 -21.39
CA GLY A 371 19.22 8.95 -22.31
C GLY A 371 17.86 8.83 -21.63
N ILE A 372 17.66 9.47 -20.47
CA ILE A 372 16.42 9.47 -19.70
C ILE A 372 15.69 10.79 -19.93
N ASN A 373 15.23 11.01 -21.17
CA ASN A 373 14.25 12.05 -21.45
C ASN A 373 12.86 11.41 -21.40
N GLY A 374 12.02 11.92 -20.51
CA GLY A 374 10.59 11.99 -20.82
C GLY A 374 10.48 12.86 -22.06
N GLY A 375 9.74 12.40 -23.07
CA GLY A 375 9.56 13.11 -24.33
C GLY A 375 9.23 14.59 -24.11
N GLU A 376 9.71 15.42 -25.02
CA GLU A 376 9.37 16.84 -25.09
C GLU A 376 7.84 17.03 -25.07
N PRO A 377 7.34 18.15 -24.55
CA PRO A 377 5.92 18.47 -24.65
C PRO A 377 5.55 18.56 -26.13
N ASP A 378 4.75 17.60 -26.62
CA ASP A 378 4.14 17.69 -27.94
C ASP A 378 3.39 19.03 -28.04
N GLN A 379 3.76 19.80 -29.06
CA GLN A 379 3.17 21.08 -29.43
C GLN A 379 1.79 20.84 -30.05
N ASP A 380 0.86 21.80 -29.82
CA ASP A 380 -0.45 21.99 -30.45
C ASP A 380 -1.02 20.77 -31.20
N GLN A 381 -1.66 19.86 -30.44
CA GLN A 381 -2.38 18.72 -30.98
C GLN A 381 -3.79 19.13 -31.40
N ASP A 382 -4.18 18.80 -32.62
CA ASP A 382 -5.44 19.20 -33.20
C ASP A 382 -6.62 18.43 -32.58
N GLN A 383 -7.80 19.04 -32.47
CA GLN A 383 -8.98 18.40 -31.85
C GLN A 383 -9.51 17.19 -32.66
N ASP A 384 -9.01 17.01 -33.87
CA ASP A 384 -9.43 15.96 -34.82
C ASP A 384 -8.54 14.70 -34.80
N ASP A 385 -7.54 14.64 -33.92
CA ASP A 385 -6.65 13.48 -33.77
C ASP A 385 -7.13 12.46 -32.74
N ALA A 386 -6.82 11.18 -32.98
CA ALA A 386 -7.09 10.10 -32.04
C ALA A 386 -5.91 9.93 -31.08
N MET A 387 -6.19 9.86 -29.78
CA MET A 387 -5.16 9.69 -28.75
C MET A 387 -5.30 8.35 -28.06
N ILE A 388 -4.18 7.73 -27.71
CA ILE A 388 -4.17 6.46 -26.97
C ILE A 388 -3.32 6.60 -25.72
N ALA A 389 -3.95 6.41 -24.56
CA ALA A 389 -3.26 6.26 -23.30
C ALA A 389 -3.30 4.79 -22.88
N ALA A 390 -2.19 4.09 -23.02
CA ALA A 390 -2.06 2.67 -22.70
C ALA A 390 -0.91 2.44 -21.72
N LEU A 391 -1.19 1.73 -20.63
CA LEU A 391 -0.22 1.23 -19.68
C LEU A 391 -0.86 0.04 -18.95
N GLY A 392 -0.19 -1.11 -18.91
CA GLY A 392 -0.82 -2.29 -18.34
C GLY A 392 -1.81 -2.97 -19.29
N PRO A 393 -2.74 -3.76 -18.74
CA PRO A 393 -3.81 -4.43 -19.47
C PRO A 393 -5.03 -3.51 -19.69
N VAL A 394 -4.91 -2.20 -19.43
CA VAL A 394 -5.98 -1.23 -19.67
C VAL A 394 -5.45 -0.14 -20.61
N ALA A 395 -6.24 0.19 -21.63
CA ALA A 395 -5.97 1.32 -22.51
C ALA A 395 -7.22 2.17 -22.73
N HIS A 396 -7.02 3.48 -22.84
CA HIS A 396 -8.06 4.45 -23.18
C HIS A 396 -7.79 4.99 -24.58
N VAL A 397 -8.80 4.90 -25.45
CA VAL A 397 -8.78 5.48 -26.79
C VAL A 397 -9.71 6.68 -26.79
N TYR A 398 -9.16 7.86 -27.08
CA TYR A 398 -9.89 9.10 -27.23
C TYR A 398 -10.08 9.34 -28.73
N LEU A 399 -11.34 9.40 -29.15
CA LEU A 399 -11.72 9.44 -30.56
C LEU A 399 -11.98 10.89 -31.02
N PRO A 400 -11.73 11.18 -32.31
CA PRO A 400 -12.11 12.45 -32.91
C PRO A 400 -13.60 12.79 -32.71
N ALA A 401 -13.90 14.05 -32.40
CA ALA A 401 -15.27 14.49 -32.06
C ALA A 401 -16.29 14.22 -33.18
N ARG A 402 -15.84 14.20 -34.44
CA ARG A 402 -16.65 13.95 -35.64
C ARG A 402 -17.24 12.53 -35.76
N LEU A 403 -16.71 11.56 -35.02
CA LEU A 403 -17.20 10.16 -35.08
C LEU A 403 -18.58 10.02 -34.43
N LYS A 404 -19.55 9.58 -35.23
CA LYS A 404 -20.92 9.27 -34.78
C LYS A 404 -20.94 8.02 -33.90
N VAL A 405 -21.94 7.92 -33.03
CA VAL A 405 -22.13 6.78 -32.11
C VAL A 405 -22.07 5.42 -32.85
N ARG A 406 -22.71 5.30 -34.02
CA ARG A 406 -22.68 4.07 -34.81
C ARG A 406 -21.27 3.70 -35.31
N GLU A 407 -20.46 4.69 -35.69
CA GLU A 407 -19.09 4.48 -36.15
C GLU A 407 -18.19 4.05 -34.99
N ARG A 408 -18.39 4.62 -33.80
CA ARG A 408 -17.70 4.19 -32.57
C ARG A 408 -18.02 2.74 -32.20
N GLU A 409 -19.27 2.31 -32.34
CA GLU A 409 -19.66 0.91 -32.11
C GLU A 409 -19.06 -0.05 -33.13
N LEU A 410 -18.99 0.34 -34.42
CA LEU A 410 -18.33 -0.44 -35.46
C LEU A 410 -16.82 -0.57 -35.18
N LEU A 411 -16.17 0.53 -34.79
CA LEU A 411 -14.76 0.54 -34.40
C LEU A 411 -14.51 -0.38 -33.21
N ALA A 412 -15.34 -0.30 -32.16
CA ALA A 412 -15.20 -1.14 -30.98
C ALA A 412 -15.30 -2.64 -31.31
N ARG A 413 -16.23 -3.00 -32.19
CA ARG A 413 -16.41 -4.38 -32.66
C ARG A 413 -15.24 -4.85 -33.53
N ASP A 414 -14.72 -4.00 -34.40
CA ASP A 414 -13.58 -4.33 -35.28
C ASP A 414 -12.31 -4.55 -34.45
N LEU A 415 -12.04 -3.67 -33.48
CA LEU A 415 -10.94 -3.79 -32.53
C LEU A 415 -10.98 -5.12 -31.76
N ALA A 416 -12.16 -5.54 -31.31
CA ALA A 416 -12.31 -6.80 -30.59
C ALA A 416 -12.11 -8.04 -31.49
N ARG A 417 -12.71 -8.03 -32.70
CA ARG A 417 -12.76 -9.20 -33.57
C ARG A 417 -11.55 -9.39 -34.46
N ASN A 418 -11.04 -8.31 -35.01
CA ASN A 418 -10.04 -8.34 -36.07
C ASN A 418 -8.66 -7.87 -35.58
N HIS A 419 -8.59 -7.18 -34.45
CA HIS A 419 -7.33 -6.72 -33.85
C HIS A 419 -7.00 -7.40 -32.51
N GLY A 420 -7.72 -8.48 -32.16
CA GLY A 420 -7.36 -9.34 -31.03
C GLY A 420 -7.37 -8.65 -29.66
N ILE A 421 -8.16 -7.58 -29.50
CA ILE A 421 -8.36 -6.94 -28.19
C ILE A 421 -9.41 -7.75 -27.41
N PRO A 422 -9.08 -8.29 -26.22
CA PRO A 422 -9.98 -9.20 -25.51
C PRO A 422 -11.35 -8.58 -25.18
N VAL A 423 -11.38 -7.34 -24.69
CA VAL A 423 -12.64 -6.62 -24.46
C VAL A 423 -12.49 -5.15 -24.87
N VAL A 424 -13.48 -4.65 -25.60
CA VAL A 424 -13.63 -3.22 -25.91
C VAL A 424 -14.92 -2.71 -25.30
N LEU A 425 -14.81 -1.77 -24.37
CA LEU A 425 -15.93 -1.14 -23.66
C LEU A 425 -16.24 0.23 -24.24
N SER A 426 -17.53 0.57 -24.27
CA SER A 426 -18.03 1.90 -24.63
C SER A 426 -19.25 2.25 -23.78
N CYS A 427 -19.37 3.52 -23.39
CA CYS A 427 -20.53 4.04 -22.68
C CYS A 427 -21.68 4.28 -23.66
N ARG A 428 -22.80 3.56 -23.49
CA ARG A 428 -24.02 3.78 -24.30
C ARG A 428 -24.92 4.85 -23.72
N ALA A 429 -25.07 4.81 -22.41
CA ALA A 429 -25.83 5.75 -21.59
C ALA A 429 -25.32 5.67 -20.15
N ALA A 430 -25.67 6.64 -19.31
CA ALA A 430 -25.40 6.55 -17.89
C ALA A 430 -25.94 5.23 -17.29
N GLY A 431 -25.10 4.52 -16.55
CA GLY A 431 -25.37 3.23 -15.95
C GLY A 431 -25.32 2.04 -16.91
N ARG A 432 -24.91 2.21 -18.18
CA ARG A 432 -24.94 1.12 -19.18
C ARG A 432 -23.72 1.14 -20.12
N LEU A 433 -22.94 0.06 -20.06
CA LEU A 433 -21.81 -0.16 -20.97
C LEU A 433 -22.14 -1.23 -22.00
N ARG A 434 -21.55 -1.07 -23.19
CA ARG A 434 -21.46 -2.13 -24.19
C ARG A 434 -20.04 -2.66 -24.24
N ALA A 435 -19.90 -3.96 -24.02
CA ALA A 435 -18.65 -4.68 -24.22
C ALA A 435 -18.69 -5.44 -25.55
N TRP A 436 -17.58 -5.45 -26.29
CA TRP A 436 -17.37 -6.30 -27.46
C TRP A 436 -16.16 -7.21 -27.24
N THR A 437 -16.31 -8.46 -27.64
CA THR A 437 -15.27 -9.49 -27.69
C THR A 437 -15.19 -10.07 -29.12
N ASP A 438 -14.29 -11.01 -29.32
CA ASP A 438 -14.21 -11.82 -30.55
C ASP A 438 -15.53 -12.58 -30.86
N THR A 439 -16.20 -13.05 -29.81
CA THR A 439 -17.36 -13.93 -29.85
C THR A 439 -18.68 -13.16 -29.92
N GLY A 440 -18.78 -11.96 -29.35
CA GLY A 440 -20.06 -11.28 -29.24
C GLY A 440 -20.00 -9.93 -28.56
N GLY A 441 -21.17 -9.39 -28.23
CA GLY A 441 -21.26 -8.18 -27.43
C GLY A 441 -22.18 -8.41 -26.23
N PHE A 442 -21.82 -7.78 -25.11
CA PHE A 442 -22.45 -7.96 -23.81
C PHE A 442 -22.89 -6.61 -23.24
N ASP A 443 -24.01 -6.58 -22.54
CA ASP A 443 -24.54 -5.40 -21.85
C ASP A 443 -24.19 -5.48 -20.35
N LEU A 444 -23.42 -4.51 -19.87
CA LEU A 444 -22.98 -4.42 -18.49
C LEU A 444 -23.79 -3.34 -17.74
N PRO A 445 -24.12 -3.57 -16.46
CA PRO A 445 -23.54 -4.57 -15.53
C PRO A 445 -24.21 -5.96 -15.53
N GLN A 446 -25.27 -6.19 -16.31
CA GLN A 446 -26.09 -7.42 -16.22
C GLN A 446 -25.31 -8.69 -16.60
N GLU A 447 -24.45 -8.60 -17.61
CA GLU A 447 -23.71 -9.74 -18.15
C GLU A 447 -22.26 -9.85 -17.65
N VAL A 448 -21.91 -9.13 -16.57
CA VAL A 448 -20.58 -9.19 -15.95
C VAL A 448 -20.16 -10.63 -15.57
N PRO A 449 -21.03 -11.48 -14.95
CA PRO A 449 -20.66 -12.87 -14.64
C PRO A 449 -20.44 -13.74 -15.87
N ALA A 450 -21.10 -13.44 -16.99
CA ALA A 450 -20.91 -14.16 -18.24
C ALA A 450 -19.57 -13.81 -18.89
N LEU A 451 -19.18 -12.53 -18.85
CA LEU A 451 -17.96 -12.04 -19.48
C LEU A 451 -16.69 -12.31 -18.64
N PHE A 452 -16.74 -12.09 -17.33
CA PHE A 452 -15.58 -12.19 -16.45
C PHE A 452 -15.59 -13.42 -15.54
N GLY A 453 -16.61 -14.25 -15.67
CA GLY A 453 -16.76 -15.52 -14.96
C GLY A 453 -17.42 -15.36 -13.59
N ALA A 454 -18.49 -16.11 -13.35
CA ALA A 454 -19.26 -16.07 -12.10
C ALA A 454 -18.46 -16.45 -10.83
N ARG A 455 -17.25 -17.01 -10.97
CA ARG A 455 -16.34 -17.36 -9.86
C ARG A 455 -15.32 -16.27 -9.55
N HIS A 456 -15.40 -15.09 -10.19
CA HIS A 456 -14.54 -13.96 -9.86
C HIS A 456 -14.75 -13.60 -8.37
N PRO A 457 -13.69 -13.50 -7.53
CA PRO A 457 -13.84 -13.31 -6.08
C PRO A 457 -14.61 -12.04 -5.68
N PHE A 458 -14.62 -11.05 -6.57
CA PHE A 458 -15.22 -9.73 -6.36
C PHE A 458 -16.36 -9.43 -7.34
N ILE A 459 -17.00 -10.48 -7.87
CA ILE A 459 -18.01 -10.35 -8.93
C ILE A 459 -19.12 -9.35 -8.58
N ASP A 460 -19.52 -9.30 -7.30
CA ASP A 460 -20.60 -8.45 -6.80
C ASP A 460 -20.30 -6.94 -6.84
N SER A 461 -19.02 -6.53 -6.85
CA SER A 461 -18.60 -5.12 -6.98
C SER A 461 -18.15 -4.75 -8.39
N LEU A 462 -17.84 -5.74 -9.23
CA LEU A 462 -17.11 -5.52 -10.46
C LEU A 462 -17.88 -4.68 -11.49
N GLY A 463 -19.19 -4.89 -11.58
CA GLY A 463 -20.05 -4.14 -12.51
C GLY A 463 -20.11 -2.65 -12.19
N ASP A 464 -20.29 -2.31 -10.90
CA ASP A 464 -20.33 -0.93 -10.44
C ASP A 464 -19.00 -0.20 -10.64
N ASP A 465 -17.88 -0.87 -10.43
CA ASP A 465 -16.55 -0.27 -10.61
C ASP A 465 -16.17 -0.12 -12.08
N LEU A 466 -16.61 -1.05 -12.96
CA LEU A 466 -16.50 -0.88 -14.42
C LEU A 466 -17.29 0.34 -14.90
N LEU A 467 -18.51 0.51 -14.40
CA LEU A 467 -19.33 1.69 -14.70
C LEU A 467 -18.60 2.97 -14.29
N ARG A 468 -18.13 3.06 -13.03
CA ARG A 468 -17.39 4.23 -12.55
C ARG A 468 -16.14 4.53 -13.37
N LEU A 469 -15.38 3.49 -13.76
CA LEU A 469 -14.18 3.64 -14.57
C LEU A 469 -14.50 4.20 -15.96
N CYS A 470 -15.48 3.61 -16.66
CA CYS A 470 -15.83 4.03 -18.02
C CYS A 470 -16.58 5.37 -18.07
N GLU A 471 -17.30 5.73 -17.00
CA GLU A 471 -17.99 7.03 -16.88
C GLU A 471 -17.11 8.13 -16.29
N HIS A 472 -15.88 7.80 -15.90
CA HIS A 472 -14.95 8.78 -15.35
C HIS A 472 -14.74 9.94 -16.36
N PRO A 473 -14.73 11.21 -15.92
CA PRO A 473 -14.63 12.36 -16.84
C PRO A 473 -13.40 12.38 -17.73
N ASP A 474 -12.31 11.76 -17.27
CA ASP A 474 -11.04 11.63 -17.97
C ASP A 474 -10.86 10.26 -18.68
N ALA A 475 -11.89 9.40 -18.73
CA ALA A 475 -11.83 8.14 -19.46
C ALA A 475 -11.93 8.35 -20.98
N GLY A 476 -11.28 7.48 -21.75
CA GLY A 476 -11.42 7.44 -23.21
C GLY A 476 -12.82 7.06 -23.68
N ASP A 477 -13.16 7.46 -24.91
CA ASP A 477 -14.41 7.09 -25.58
C ASP A 477 -14.57 5.57 -25.71
N LEU A 478 -13.44 4.87 -25.88
CA LEU A 478 -13.34 3.41 -25.73
C LEU A 478 -12.35 3.06 -24.63
N VAL A 479 -12.69 2.06 -23.81
CA VAL A 479 -11.80 1.47 -22.82
C VAL A 479 -11.50 0.03 -23.22
N LEU A 480 -10.23 -0.29 -23.40
CA LEU A 480 -9.77 -1.62 -23.82
C LEU A 480 -9.28 -2.38 -22.59
N LEU A 481 -9.69 -3.65 -22.45
CA LEU A 481 -9.20 -4.54 -21.40
C LEU A 481 -8.47 -5.73 -22.03
N GLY A 482 -7.33 -6.07 -21.43
CA GLY A 482 -6.45 -7.16 -21.84
C GLY A 482 -6.90 -8.54 -21.35
N TRP A 483 -8.11 -8.70 -20.81
CA TRP A 483 -8.59 -9.99 -20.31
C TRP A 483 -10.12 -10.09 -20.25
N HIS A 484 -10.63 -11.29 -20.53
CA HIS A 484 -11.94 -11.78 -20.11
C HIS A 484 -11.83 -13.26 -19.68
N ALA A 485 -12.89 -13.81 -19.07
CA ALA A 485 -12.86 -15.21 -18.69
C ALA A 485 -12.63 -16.12 -19.91
N GLY A 486 -11.63 -16.99 -19.83
CA GLY A 486 -11.25 -17.90 -20.92
C GLY A 486 -10.16 -17.37 -21.86
N SER A 487 -9.78 -16.09 -21.77
CA SER A 487 -8.64 -15.55 -22.54
C SER A 487 -7.33 -15.62 -21.73
N SER A 488 -6.20 -15.61 -22.45
CA SER A 488 -4.90 -15.33 -21.81
C SER A 488 -4.80 -13.84 -21.46
N PRO A 489 -4.30 -13.46 -20.27
CA PRO A 489 -4.04 -12.07 -19.93
C PRO A 489 -3.02 -11.43 -20.87
N LEU A 490 -3.30 -10.19 -21.26
CA LEU A 490 -2.53 -9.40 -22.23
C LEU A 490 -2.25 -8.00 -21.66
N SER A 491 -1.07 -7.46 -21.94
CA SER A 491 -0.75 -6.06 -21.65
C SER A 491 -0.54 -5.26 -22.94
N PHE A 492 -1.01 -4.02 -22.95
CA PHE A 492 -0.74 -3.06 -24.02
C PHE A 492 0.64 -2.40 -23.88
N ALA A 493 1.33 -2.64 -22.77
CA ALA A 493 2.72 -2.25 -22.53
C ALA A 493 3.66 -3.45 -22.69
N ASN A 494 4.97 -3.17 -22.84
CA ASN A 494 5.99 -4.20 -22.92
C ASN A 494 6.45 -4.64 -21.51
N GLU A 495 5.78 -5.65 -20.96
CA GLU A 495 6.00 -6.17 -19.61
C GLU A 495 5.57 -7.64 -19.49
N ALA A 496 6.09 -8.35 -18.48
CA ALA A 496 5.80 -9.75 -18.21
C ALA A 496 4.77 -9.94 -17.08
N GLY A 497 4.64 -8.95 -16.19
CA GLY A 497 3.58 -8.84 -15.20
C GLY A 497 2.84 -7.52 -15.39
N ALA A 498 1.54 -7.52 -15.14
CA ALA A 498 0.74 -6.30 -15.24
C ALA A 498 -0.38 -6.25 -14.21
N HIS A 499 -0.87 -5.05 -14.00
CA HIS A 499 -2.05 -4.72 -13.21
C HIS A 499 -2.76 -3.49 -13.83
N ALA A 500 -3.92 -3.15 -13.29
CA ALA A 500 -4.85 -2.04 -13.61
C ALA A 500 -6.20 -2.55 -14.09
N GLY A 501 -6.22 -3.77 -14.62
CA GLY A 501 -7.40 -4.44 -15.14
C GLY A 501 -8.19 -5.11 -14.02
N LEU A 502 -8.81 -6.23 -14.39
CA LEU A 502 -9.80 -6.91 -13.57
C LEU A 502 -9.58 -8.41 -13.47
N HIS A 503 -8.41 -8.91 -13.88
CA HIS A 503 -8.10 -10.32 -13.62
C HIS A 503 -8.18 -10.58 -12.11
N PRO A 504 -8.66 -11.76 -11.66
CA PRO A 504 -8.75 -12.07 -10.24
C PRO A 504 -7.45 -11.80 -9.48
N GLU A 505 -6.29 -12.16 -10.03
CA GLU A 505 -5.00 -11.89 -9.39
C GLU A 505 -4.59 -10.40 -9.37
N GLU A 506 -5.05 -9.58 -10.32
CA GLU A 506 -4.79 -8.14 -10.31
C GLU A 506 -5.56 -7.43 -9.19
N THR A 507 -6.81 -7.83 -8.99
CA THR A 507 -7.73 -7.17 -8.05
C THR A 507 -7.69 -7.75 -6.63
N HIS A 508 -7.03 -8.90 -6.45
CA HIS A 508 -6.98 -9.64 -5.19
C HIS A 508 -5.70 -9.31 -4.41
N GLY A 509 -5.67 -8.13 -3.81
CA GLY A 509 -4.71 -7.81 -2.75
C GLY A 509 -5.07 -8.50 -1.43
N PHE A 510 -4.34 -8.20 -0.37
CA PHE A 510 -4.63 -8.69 0.98
C PHE A 510 -4.50 -7.59 2.02
N ALA A 511 -5.10 -7.80 3.19
CA ALA A 511 -4.82 -7.03 4.41
C ALA A 511 -4.51 -7.99 5.57
N LEU A 512 -3.31 -7.89 6.12
CA LEU A 512 -2.81 -8.63 7.27
C LEU A 512 -2.89 -7.74 8.51
N LEU A 513 -3.90 -7.99 9.35
CA LEU A 513 -4.32 -7.09 10.43
C LEU A 513 -4.27 -7.78 11.80
N PRO A 514 -4.02 -7.03 12.90
CA PRO A 514 -4.21 -7.54 14.26
C PRO A 514 -5.65 -8.00 14.51
N PRO A 515 -5.87 -9.05 15.34
CA PRO A 515 -7.18 -9.65 15.53
C PRO A 515 -8.19 -8.75 16.27
N ASP A 516 -7.72 -7.70 16.94
CA ASP A 516 -8.51 -6.69 17.65
C ASP A 516 -8.89 -5.48 16.77
N THR A 517 -8.52 -5.50 15.49
CA THR A 517 -8.84 -4.42 14.54
C THR A 517 -10.35 -4.26 14.37
N ALA A 518 -10.85 -3.03 14.59
CA ALA A 518 -12.27 -2.69 14.47
C ALA A 518 -12.69 -2.43 13.01
N LEU A 519 -12.81 -3.51 12.24
CA LEU A 519 -13.28 -3.48 10.85
C LEU A 519 -14.76 -3.07 10.76
N PRO A 520 -15.16 -2.34 9.69
CA PRO A 520 -16.56 -2.01 9.47
C PRO A 520 -17.37 -3.28 9.20
N ARG A 521 -18.68 -3.24 9.43
CA ARG A 521 -19.56 -4.29 8.94
C ARG A 521 -19.64 -4.13 7.42
N SER A 522 -19.22 -5.16 6.70
CA SER A 522 -19.32 -5.25 5.25
C SER A 522 -20.31 -6.36 4.90
N ASP A 523 -21.10 -6.12 3.86
CA ASP A 523 -21.95 -7.15 3.26
C ASP A 523 -21.14 -8.14 2.42
N HIS A 524 -19.85 -7.84 2.20
CA HIS A 524 -18.92 -8.66 1.43
C HIS A 524 -17.93 -9.41 2.32
N THR A 525 -17.38 -10.51 1.77
CA THR A 525 -16.34 -11.32 2.43
C THR A 525 -14.93 -10.75 2.28
N TYR A 526 -14.80 -9.59 1.65
CA TYR A 526 -13.55 -8.89 1.38
C TYR A 526 -13.62 -7.44 1.89
N LEU A 527 -12.44 -6.86 2.10
CA LEU A 527 -12.26 -5.45 2.43
C LEU A 527 -12.00 -4.65 1.15
N ARG A 528 -12.43 -3.39 1.14
CA ARG A 528 -12.01 -2.37 0.17
C ARG A 528 -11.05 -1.37 0.82
N PRO A 529 -10.38 -0.51 0.03
CA PRO A 529 -9.56 0.56 0.57
C PRO A 529 -10.37 1.50 1.48
N GLY A 530 -11.65 1.75 1.15
CA GLY A 530 -12.56 2.52 2.01
C GLY A 530 -12.83 1.85 3.37
N ASP A 531 -12.90 0.52 3.43
CA ASP A 531 -13.08 -0.19 4.71
C ASP A 531 -11.86 -0.05 5.62
N LEU A 532 -10.66 -0.13 5.03
CA LEU A 532 -9.40 0.12 5.72
C LEU A 532 -9.31 1.57 6.20
N ARG A 533 -9.74 2.53 5.38
CA ARG A 533 -9.84 3.94 5.75
C ARG A 533 -10.70 4.13 6.99
N ASP A 534 -11.93 3.61 6.97
CA ASP A 534 -12.87 3.75 8.08
C ASP A 534 -12.37 3.10 9.36
N ALA A 535 -11.78 1.91 9.24
CA ALA A 535 -11.14 1.24 10.36
C ALA A 535 -9.97 2.06 10.92
N ALA A 536 -9.15 2.66 10.06
CA ALA A 536 -8.00 3.45 10.46
C ALA A 536 -8.42 4.76 11.15
N LEU A 537 -9.43 5.46 10.63
CA LEU A 537 -9.98 6.66 11.27
C LEU A 537 -10.57 6.36 12.65
N ARG A 538 -11.26 5.22 12.82
CA ARG A 538 -11.73 4.75 14.13
C ARG A 538 -10.59 4.42 15.08
N GLN A 539 -9.55 3.73 14.59
CA GLN A 539 -8.36 3.39 15.38
C GLN A 539 -7.65 4.66 15.89
N LEU A 540 -7.60 5.72 15.08
CA LEU A 540 -7.01 7.00 15.44
C LEU A 540 -7.93 7.87 16.33
N GLY A 541 -9.16 7.44 16.60
CA GLY A 541 -10.15 8.19 17.37
C GLY A 541 -10.71 9.43 16.64
N ARG A 542 -10.59 9.50 15.32
CA ARG A 542 -11.06 10.63 14.49
C ARG A 542 -12.54 10.53 14.12
N VAL A 543 -13.08 9.32 14.14
CA VAL A 543 -14.52 9.07 14.00
C VAL A 543 -15.01 8.47 15.30
N ALA A 544 -16.07 9.04 15.86
CA ALA A 544 -16.70 8.50 17.06
C ALA A 544 -17.09 7.04 16.79
N THR A 545 -16.51 6.11 17.52
CA THR A 545 -17.11 4.79 17.70
C THR A 545 -18.50 5.08 18.23
N ARG A 546 -19.56 4.76 17.46
CA ARG A 546 -20.90 4.72 18.02
C ARG A 546 -20.84 3.82 19.23
N THR A 547 -20.80 4.42 20.41
CA THR A 547 -21.06 3.83 21.72
C THR A 547 -22.53 3.43 21.71
N GLY A 548 -22.83 2.37 20.97
CA GLY A 548 -24.18 2.01 20.54
C GLY A 548 -24.33 0.52 20.31
N ALA A 549 -23.55 -0.26 21.04
CA ALA A 549 -23.90 -1.55 21.58
C ALA A 549 -22.73 -1.88 22.50
N ALA A 550 -22.99 -1.96 23.81
CA ALA A 550 -22.15 -2.73 24.69
C ALA A 550 -21.73 -4.00 23.93
N ARG A 551 -20.46 -4.38 24.04
CA ARG A 551 -20.01 -5.71 23.67
C ARG A 551 -20.78 -6.70 24.56
N ARG A 552 -22.06 -6.93 24.30
CA ARG A 552 -22.64 -8.24 24.57
C ARG A 552 -21.82 -9.12 23.66
N ARG A 553 -20.82 -9.78 24.24
CA ARG A 553 -20.25 -11.00 23.70
C ARG A 553 -21.45 -11.70 23.05
N PRO A 554 -21.47 -11.97 21.73
CA PRO A 554 -22.40 -12.97 21.27
C PRO A 554 -22.17 -14.13 22.22
N ALA A 555 -23.24 -14.63 22.85
CA ALA A 555 -23.16 -15.79 23.71
C ALA A 555 -22.57 -16.87 22.80
N ALA A 556 -21.24 -16.96 22.80
CA ALA A 556 -20.52 -17.83 21.90
C ALA A 556 -21.04 -19.19 22.32
N ALA A 557 -21.62 -19.92 21.36
CA ALA A 557 -21.92 -21.33 21.52
C ALA A 557 -20.74 -21.91 22.30
N ARG A 558 -21.00 -22.34 23.54
CA ARG A 558 -19.96 -22.63 24.55
C ARG A 558 -18.88 -23.46 23.87
N SER A 559 -17.78 -22.80 23.51
CA SER A 559 -16.58 -23.48 23.07
C SER A 559 -16.20 -24.43 24.21
N ALA A 560 -15.99 -25.70 23.90
CA ALA A 560 -15.55 -26.69 24.89
C ALA A 560 -14.14 -26.40 25.46
N ARG A 561 -13.53 -25.27 25.09
CA ARG A 561 -12.16 -24.89 25.42
C ARG A 561 -12.15 -23.60 26.23
N LEU A 562 -11.81 -23.72 27.52
CA LEU A 562 -11.60 -22.62 28.46
C LEU A 562 -10.19 -22.02 28.26
N ARG A 563 -10.08 -20.70 28.09
CA ARG A 563 -8.79 -19.99 28.00
C ARG A 563 -8.43 -19.38 29.35
N VAL A 564 -7.32 -19.82 29.94
CA VAL A 564 -6.81 -19.27 31.21
C VAL A 564 -5.48 -18.55 30.96
N MET A 565 -5.36 -17.33 31.48
CA MET A 565 -4.13 -16.54 31.46
C MET A 565 -3.61 -16.35 32.89
N SER A 566 -2.32 -16.56 33.10
CA SER A 566 -1.63 -16.13 34.33
C SER A 566 -0.64 -15.05 33.95
N TYR A 567 -0.69 -13.90 34.61
CA TYR A 567 0.13 -12.76 34.25
C TYR A 567 0.60 -11.96 35.46
N ASN A 568 1.93 -11.94 35.63
CA ASN A 568 2.56 -11.08 36.62
C ASN A 568 2.75 -9.67 36.03
N VAL A 569 1.97 -8.71 36.54
CA VAL A 569 1.86 -7.37 35.97
C VAL A 569 2.87 -6.39 36.55
N HIS A 570 3.67 -6.79 37.54
CA HIS A 570 4.70 -5.97 38.17
C HIS A 570 4.20 -4.58 38.58
N SER A 571 3.07 -4.52 39.30
CA SER A 571 2.37 -3.29 39.69
C SER A 571 1.98 -2.40 38.51
N CYS A 572 1.68 -3.03 37.37
CA CYS A 572 1.43 -2.39 36.09
C CYS A 572 2.57 -1.48 35.63
N ILE A 573 3.79 -1.70 36.11
CA ILE A 573 4.97 -0.95 35.72
C ILE A 573 5.59 -1.64 34.51
N GLY A 574 5.51 -0.99 33.35
CA GLY A 574 6.11 -1.51 32.14
C GLY A 574 7.64 -1.51 32.20
N MET A 575 8.29 -2.13 31.21
CA MET A 575 9.76 -2.06 31.06
C MET A 575 10.26 -0.63 30.85
N ASP A 576 9.38 0.32 30.51
CA ASP A 576 9.61 1.77 30.46
C ASP A 576 9.72 2.42 31.85
N GLY A 577 9.33 1.71 32.90
CA GLY A 577 9.28 2.19 34.27
C GLY A 577 8.07 3.08 34.55
N ARG A 578 7.05 3.09 33.67
CA ARG A 578 5.81 3.84 33.83
C ARG A 578 4.70 2.92 34.30
N ILE A 579 3.86 3.40 35.21
CA ILE A 579 2.64 2.71 35.66
C ILE A 579 1.56 2.93 34.61
N ASP A 580 1.00 1.85 34.08
CA ASP A 580 0.07 1.90 32.96
C ASP A 580 -0.91 0.72 33.00
N VAL A 581 -2.04 0.93 33.65
CA VAL A 581 -3.06 -0.12 33.85
C VAL A 581 -3.80 -0.46 32.57
N GLU A 582 -4.07 0.53 31.73
CA GLU A 582 -4.77 0.35 30.46
C GLU A 582 -3.94 -0.53 29.51
N ARG A 583 -2.60 -0.38 29.51
CA ARG A 583 -1.70 -1.25 28.75
C ARG A 583 -1.85 -2.72 29.17
N ILE A 584 -1.89 -2.99 30.47
CA ILE A 584 -2.07 -4.34 30.99
C ILE A 584 -3.44 -4.88 30.57
N ALA A 585 -4.50 -4.09 30.71
CA ALA A 585 -5.84 -4.48 30.26
C ALA A 585 -5.87 -4.79 28.76
N ARG A 586 -5.24 -3.98 27.90
CA ARG A 586 -5.15 -4.27 26.45
C ARG A 586 -4.40 -5.56 26.15
N ILE A 587 -3.29 -5.84 26.85
CA ILE A 587 -2.55 -7.11 26.68
C ILE A 587 -3.44 -8.30 27.03
N ILE A 588 -4.17 -8.21 28.15
CA ILE A 588 -5.11 -9.25 28.57
C ILE A 588 -6.24 -9.39 27.55
N ALA A 589 -6.82 -8.28 27.08
CA ALA A 589 -7.90 -8.28 26.09
C ALA A 589 -7.48 -8.97 24.77
N ARG A 590 -6.25 -8.73 24.31
CA ARG A 590 -5.67 -9.37 23.11
C ARG A 590 -5.55 -10.88 23.27
N ALA A 591 -5.17 -11.36 24.45
CA ALA A 591 -5.08 -12.78 24.74
C ALA A 591 -6.45 -13.47 24.85
N ARG A 592 -7.56 -12.70 24.85
CA ARG A 592 -8.96 -13.17 24.96
C ARG A 592 -9.15 -14.30 26.00
N PRO A 593 -8.66 -14.17 27.24
CA PRO A 593 -8.88 -15.19 28.26
C PRO A 593 -10.34 -15.19 28.73
N ASP A 594 -10.83 -16.36 29.13
CA ASP A 594 -12.06 -16.49 29.89
C ASP A 594 -11.81 -16.23 31.39
N VAL A 595 -10.63 -16.62 31.88
CA VAL A 595 -10.17 -16.37 33.25
C VAL A 595 -8.75 -15.83 33.23
N VAL A 596 -8.49 -14.75 33.97
CA VAL A 596 -7.15 -14.18 34.13
C VAL A 596 -6.75 -14.13 35.60
N ALA A 597 -5.60 -14.73 35.93
CA ALA A 597 -4.98 -14.68 37.25
C ALA A 597 -3.82 -13.67 37.23
N LEU A 598 -3.95 -12.57 37.96
CA LEU A 598 -2.98 -11.48 37.98
C LEU A 598 -2.13 -11.52 39.24
N GLN A 599 -0.81 -11.36 39.09
CA GLN A 599 0.14 -11.25 40.22
C GLN A 599 0.80 -9.87 40.28
N GLU A 600 1.25 -9.48 41.48
CA GLU A 600 1.92 -8.20 41.78
C GLU A 600 1.09 -6.93 41.51
N LEU A 601 -0.23 -7.02 41.60
CA LEU A 601 -1.12 -5.84 41.57
C LEU A 601 -0.96 -4.97 42.80
N ASP A 602 -1.06 -3.65 42.62
CA ASP A 602 -1.26 -2.72 43.70
C ASP A 602 -2.74 -2.33 43.82
N VAL A 603 -3.23 -2.31 45.06
CA VAL A 603 -4.54 -1.75 45.42
C VAL A 603 -4.29 -0.76 46.55
N GLY A 604 -4.50 0.54 46.27
CA GLY A 604 -4.38 1.60 47.28
C GLY A 604 -2.95 1.89 47.75
N ARG A 605 -1.89 1.48 47.03
CA ARG A 605 -0.50 1.68 47.44
C ARG A 605 0.03 3.06 47.04
N GLN A 606 0.78 3.73 47.92
CA GLN A 606 1.37 5.05 47.62
C GLN A 606 2.31 5.03 46.41
N ARG A 607 3.08 3.94 46.22
CA ARG A 607 4.00 3.80 45.07
C ARG A 607 3.30 3.81 43.70
N THR A 608 2.00 3.58 43.68
CA THR A 608 1.13 3.64 42.50
C THR A 608 0.06 4.73 42.64
N ALA A 609 0.35 5.76 43.45
CA ALA A 609 -0.54 6.91 43.69
C ALA A 609 -1.93 6.53 44.20
N GLY A 610 -2.04 5.45 44.99
CA GLY A 610 -3.30 5.00 45.59
C GLY A 610 -4.24 4.29 44.61
N MET A 611 -3.75 3.90 43.43
CA MET A 611 -4.56 3.28 42.39
C MET A 611 -5.09 1.90 42.79
N ASP A 612 -6.35 1.62 42.48
CA ASP A 612 -6.90 0.26 42.48
C ASP A 612 -6.71 -0.37 41.10
N GLN A 613 -5.56 -1.03 40.92
CA GLN A 613 -5.21 -1.61 39.63
C GLN A 613 -6.13 -2.78 39.27
N ALA A 614 -6.58 -3.55 40.27
CA ALA A 614 -7.47 -4.68 40.04
C ALA A 614 -8.82 -4.20 39.46
N HIS A 615 -9.42 -3.19 40.10
CA HIS A 615 -10.69 -2.62 39.66
C HIS A 615 -10.60 -1.97 38.28
N LEU A 616 -9.54 -1.20 38.02
CA LEU A 616 -9.34 -0.55 36.72
C LEU A 616 -9.15 -1.57 35.59
N ILE A 617 -8.38 -2.64 35.81
CA ILE A 617 -8.22 -3.71 34.81
C ILE A 617 -9.56 -4.38 34.54
N ALA A 618 -10.31 -4.75 35.58
CA ALA A 618 -11.64 -5.35 35.42
C ALA A 618 -12.59 -4.45 34.62
N ARG A 619 -12.59 -3.16 34.93
CA ARG A 619 -13.41 -2.16 34.22
C ARG A 619 -13.04 -2.06 32.74
N TYR A 620 -11.75 -2.00 32.39
CA TYR A 620 -11.32 -1.97 31.00
C TYR A 620 -11.61 -3.26 30.23
N LEU A 621 -11.60 -4.40 30.92
CA LEU A 621 -11.85 -5.71 30.34
C LEU A 621 -13.33 -6.11 30.30
N GLU A 622 -14.20 -5.35 30.98
CA GLU A 622 -15.59 -5.75 31.25
C GLU A 622 -15.67 -7.15 31.90
N MET A 623 -14.75 -7.44 32.83
CA MET A 623 -14.67 -8.70 33.56
C MET A 623 -14.99 -8.49 35.04
N GLU A 624 -15.62 -9.48 35.67
CA GLU A 624 -15.70 -9.56 37.12
C GLU A 624 -14.30 -9.85 37.70
N PHE A 625 -13.99 -9.27 38.86
CA PHE A 625 -12.73 -9.52 39.56
C PHE A 625 -12.94 -9.91 41.02
N HIS A 626 -12.05 -10.76 41.51
CA HIS A 626 -11.90 -11.06 42.92
C HIS A 626 -10.44 -10.81 43.29
N PHE A 627 -10.20 -9.90 44.23
CA PHE A 627 -8.86 -9.54 44.70
C PHE A 627 -8.62 -10.11 46.10
N HIS A 628 -7.52 -10.86 46.25
CA HIS A 628 -7.06 -11.38 47.53
C HIS A 628 -5.63 -10.88 47.81
N PRO A 629 -5.40 -10.02 48.82
CA PRO A 629 -4.07 -9.51 49.12
C PRO A 629 -3.17 -10.61 49.70
N ALA A 630 -2.02 -10.83 49.09
CA ALA A 630 -1.00 -11.77 49.59
C ALA A 630 -0.08 -11.16 50.66
N LEU A 631 -0.03 -9.84 50.78
CA LEU A 631 0.77 -9.08 51.74
C LEU A 631 -0.07 -7.96 52.34
N HIS A 632 -0.27 -8.02 53.67
CA HIS A 632 -0.86 -6.92 54.44
C HIS A 632 0.29 -6.08 55.00
N SER A 633 0.37 -4.80 54.62
CA SER A 633 1.37 -3.87 55.15
C SER A 633 0.65 -2.82 56.00
N ARG A 634 1.21 -2.44 57.15
CA ARG A 634 0.61 -1.54 58.16
C ARG A 634 0.26 -0.12 57.65
N GLU A 635 0.55 0.21 56.40
CA GLU A 635 0.16 1.47 55.73
C GLU A 635 -1.19 1.38 54.99
N GLU A 636 -2.01 0.35 55.25
CA GLU A 636 -3.39 0.27 54.80
C GLU A 636 -4.23 1.35 55.48
N THR A 637 -4.30 2.53 54.86
CA THR A 637 -5.24 3.56 55.29
C THR A 637 -6.64 3.15 54.83
N LEU A 638 -7.40 2.65 55.78
CA LEU A 638 -8.83 2.41 55.77
C LEU A 638 -9.60 3.48 54.98
N ARG A 639 -10.19 3.10 53.84
CA ARG A 639 -11.52 3.56 53.40
C ARG A 639 -12.16 2.46 52.56
N GLY A 640 -13.21 1.82 53.10
CA GLY A 640 -14.04 0.89 52.34
C GLY A 640 -14.56 -0.33 53.08
N ARG A 641 -14.82 -0.24 54.39
CA ARG A 641 -15.83 -1.07 55.05
C ARG A 641 -16.57 -0.18 56.03
N ASP A 642 -17.76 0.25 55.63
CA ASP A 642 -18.99 0.13 56.41
C ASP A 642 -20.18 0.54 55.52
N SER A 643 -21.23 -0.30 55.55
CA SER A 643 -22.51 -0.31 54.82
C SER A 643 -22.52 -0.59 53.32
#